data_AF-A0A060VVI9-F1
#
_entry.id   AF-A0A060VVI9-F1
#
_cell.length_a   1.000
_cell.length_b   1.000
_cell.length_c   1.000
_cell.angle_alpha   90.00
_cell.angle_beta   90.00
_cell.angle_gamma   90.00
#
_symmetry.space_group_name_H-M   'P 1'
#
loop_
_entity.id
_entity.type
_entity.pdbx_description
1 polymer ?
#
loop_
_entity_poly.entity_id
_entity_poly.type
_entity_poly.pdbx_seq_one_letter_code
_entity_poly.pdbx_strand_id
1 'polypeptide(L)'
;MSDDEDEEGDEDVREAHEKDMIADEIFMGTGADEGEALDVPLHPGEDEEEDDEESDIDDFIVDDDGQPLKKPKWRKKLPGYTDAALQEAQEIFGGDFDFAEFDTEAYEDAEEEEEDADEESWDRPKKQAKKRVGRRSIFEIYEPSELESSHMTDQDNEIRSTDMPERFQLRSTRVKPAEDDELEQEAEWIYRNAFSTLTISMQENADYLDRGPTTTFSRKGPSTIQKIKEALNFMRNQHFEVPFIAFYRKEYVEPELNINDLWKVWQWDEKWTQLKTRKQNLRRLFQKMQGYQFEQISADPDKPLADGIRPLDTSDLERLKDVQSSDELGDVYNHFLLYYGRDIPKMQNAARSSKKKMKKIKVDEDGNEQEVEEEEEEEEEQSKGTDLKLASRRDMYSICQCAGLDGLAKKFGLTPEQFGENLRDSYQRHETEQFPAEPMELAKDYICSQFSTAEAVLEGTRYMVAMQIAREPLVRHVLRQTFQERAKINIKPTKKGKKDVDEAHYGYSFKYLKNKPVKELNGDQFLKMFQAEEEGLLTINICIDLIGVKGYGGDQAYYEEIKQFYYRDEFSHQVQEWNRQRTLAIERSLKQFLYPQMAKELKNKLIAEAKENIIKACSRKLYNWLKVAPYRPDQQVEEEDEELMSEAHGKGIRVLGVAFSSSRDTPVFCALVNGDGEVGDFLRLPYFLKRRNAWREDEREKKIHDIETLKKFLNSKKPHIIAIAGENRDAQMVIEDIKRTASELEQESSFPTIGVELVDNELAMLYMNSKKSEADFRDYPPLLRQAVSVARKIQDPLVEYAQVCSSDEDILCLKLHPLQKLLDINGHK
;
A
#
# COMPACT_ATOMS: atom_id res chain seq x y z
N MET A 1 -26.67 45.13 17.76
CA MET A 1 -27.68 45.49 16.73
C MET A 1 -26.89 45.93 15.51
N SER A 2 -26.60 45.07 14.55
CA SER A 2 -27.24 43.83 14.11
C SER A 2 -26.15 42.88 13.59
N ASP A 3 -26.15 41.64 14.08
CA ASP A 3 -25.51 40.49 13.46
C ASP A 3 -26.43 40.05 12.31
N ASP A 4 -25.92 39.92 11.08
CA ASP A 4 -26.56 39.26 9.91
C ASP A 4 -25.60 39.26 8.71
N GLU A 5 -24.37 38.76 8.85
CA GLU A 5 -23.43 38.57 7.72
C GLU A 5 -22.52 37.35 7.95
N ASP A 6 -23.03 36.12 8.07
CA ASP A 6 -22.19 34.90 8.11
C ASP A 6 -22.94 33.58 7.72
N GLU A 7 -23.86 33.61 6.74
CA GLU A 7 -24.59 32.39 6.29
C GLU A 7 -24.65 32.21 4.74
N GLU A 8 -23.60 32.60 4.01
CA GLU A 8 -23.54 32.45 2.52
C GLU A 8 -22.63 31.32 2.00
N GLY A 9 -22.09 30.44 2.88
CA GLY A 9 -21.03 29.48 2.51
C GLY A 9 -21.39 27.99 2.47
N ASP A 10 -22.60 27.58 2.89
CA ASP A 10 -22.78 26.25 3.48
C ASP A 10 -23.30 25.15 2.54
N GLU A 11 -23.89 25.48 1.37
CA GLU A 11 -24.41 24.46 0.41
C GLU A 11 -23.49 24.20 -0.81
N ASP A 12 -22.64 25.15 -1.20
CA ASP A 12 -21.61 24.93 -2.25
C ASP A 12 -20.55 23.91 -1.78
N VAL A 13 -20.27 23.91 -0.48
CA VAL A 13 -19.48 22.86 0.17
C VAL A 13 -20.19 21.52 0.02
N ARG A 14 -21.52 21.46 0.17
CA ARG A 14 -22.29 20.20 0.11
C ARG A 14 -22.28 19.54 -1.28
N GLU A 15 -22.48 20.26 -2.38
CA GLU A 15 -22.45 19.64 -3.73
C GLU A 15 -21.04 19.14 -4.15
N ALA A 16 -19.99 19.88 -3.76
CA ALA A 16 -18.60 19.45 -3.98
C ALA A 16 -18.27 18.26 -3.07
N HIS A 17 -18.62 18.36 -1.79
CA HIS A 17 -18.47 17.32 -0.78
C HIS A 17 -19.24 16.05 -1.15
N GLU A 18 -20.44 16.12 -1.75
CA GLU A 18 -21.16 14.92 -2.21
C GLU A 18 -20.48 14.23 -3.39
N LYS A 19 -19.91 14.99 -4.34
CA LYS A 19 -19.13 14.40 -5.45
C LYS A 19 -17.83 13.79 -4.96
N ASP A 20 -17.20 14.42 -3.98
CA ASP A 20 -15.98 13.94 -3.32
C ASP A 20 -16.31 12.69 -2.48
N MET A 21 -17.41 12.67 -1.73
CA MET A 21 -17.89 11.48 -1.00
C MET A 21 -18.21 10.30 -1.93
N ILE A 22 -18.80 10.55 -3.10
CA ILE A 22 -19.04 9.49 -4.09
C ILE A 22 -17.71 9.01 -4.69
N ALA A 23 -16.78 9.93 -4.95
CA ALA A 23 -15.44 9.55 -5.37
C ALA A 23 -14.75 8.70 -4.29
N ASP A 24 -14.90 9.05 -3.02
CA ASP A 24 -14.34 8.31 -1.89
C ASP A 24 -15.01 6.93 -1.72
N GLU A 25 -16.33 6.83 -1.88
CA GLU A 25 -17.04 5.54 -1.88
C GLU A 25 -16.55 4.63 -3.04
N ILE A 26 -16.22 5.22 -4.19
CA ILE A 26 -15.75 4.48 -5.36
C ILE A 26 -14.26 4.14 -5.27
N PHE A 27 -13.42 5.03 -4.75
CA PHE A 27 -11.95 4.95 -4.86
C PHE A 27 -11.24 4.79 -3.50
N MET A 28 -11.75 5.35 -2.40
CA MET A 28 -11.14 5.30 -1.06
C MET A 28 -11.68 4.18 -0.16
N GLY A 29 -12.89 3.65 -0.42
CA GLY A 29 -13.52 2.60 0.39
C GLY A 29 -12.80 1.25 0.47
N THR A 30 -11.63 1.13 -0.17
CA THR A 30 -10.69 0.02 -0.03
C THR A 30 -9.26 0.56 -0.07
N GLY A 31 -8.66 0.79 1.10
CA GLY A 31 -7.22 1.02 1.28
C GLY A 31 -6.66 2.26 0.58
N ALA A 32 -6.15 3.20 1.39
CA ALA A 32 -5.48 4.40 0.91
C ALA A 32 -4.46 4.11 -0.19
N ASP A 33 -4.55 4.83 -1.31
CA ASP A 33 -3.40 5.00 -2.21
C ASP A 33 -3.25 6.45 -2.67
N GLU A 34 -2.01 6.92 -2.48
CA GLU A 34 -1.28 8.05 -3.03
C GLU A 34 -2.02 9.33 -3.49
N GLY A 35 -1.93 10.38 -2.66
CA GLY A 35 -1.81 11.76 -3.13
C GLY A 35 -2.51 12.83 -2.30
N GLU A 36 -1.73 13.60 -1.53
CA GLU A 36 -2.08 14.85 -0.82
C GLU A 36 -2.99 14.71 0.42
N ALA A 37 -2.36 14.61 1.60
CA ALA A 37 -3.01 14.89 2.88
C ALA A 37 -3.11 16.40 3.09
N LEU A 38 -4.34 16.92 3.16
CA LEU A 38 -4.63 18.20 3.80
C LEU A 38 -5.13 17.91 5.22
N ASP A 39 -4.32 18.26 6.21
CA ASP A 39 -4.66 18.26 7.63
C ASP A 39 -5.86 19.18 7.92
N VAL A 40 -6.96 18.62 8.44
CA VAL A 40 -7.87 19.34 9.35
C VAL A 40 -8.36 18.36 10.43
N PRO A 41 -8.11 18.62 11.73
CA PRO A 41 -8.60 17.76 12.81
C PRO A 41 -10.08 18.07 13.11
N LEU A 42 -10.94 17.06 13.11
CA LEU A 42 -12.28 17.11 13.71
C LEU A 42 -12.32 16.15 14.91
N HIS A 43 -12.65 16.71 16.07
CA HIS A 43 -12.89 16.00 17.33
C HIS A 43 -14.02 14.97 17.20
N PRO A 44 -13.94 13.79 17.85
CA PRO A 44 -15.08 12.92 18.03
C PRO A 44 -15.98 13.49 19.14
N GLY A 45 -17.23 13.78 18.78
CA GLY A 45 -18.33 13.95 19.72
C GLY A 45 -18.83 12.59 20.21
N GLU A 46 -19.37 12.60 21.42
CA GLU A 46 -19.81 11.45 22.21
C GLU A 46 -20.95 10.67 21.52
N ASP A 47 -20.81 9.35 21.40
CA ASP A 47 -21.90 8.44 21.04
C ASP A 47 -22.65 8.05 22.31
N GLU A 48 -23.95 8.38 22.34
CA GLU A 48 -24.92 7.92 23.35
C GLU A 48 -25.45 6.52 23.00
N GLU A 49 -25.73 5.77 24.07
CA GLU A 49 -26.17 4.38 24.13
C GLU A 49 -27.52 4.14 23.43
N GLU A 50 -27.64 3.08 22.61
CA GLU A 50 -28.94 2.53 22.18
C GLU A 50 -29.16 1.14 22.80
N ASP A 51 -30.28 1.02 23.50
CA ASP A 51 -30.86 -0.16 24.13
C ASP A 51 -31.35 -1.18 23.08
N ASP A 52 -30.86 -2.42 23.17
CA ASP A 52 -31.39 -3.59 22.46
C ASP A 52 -32.61 -4.18 23.22
N GLU A 53 -33.83 -3.84 22.80
CA GLU A 53 -35.05 -4.62 23.15
C GLU A 53 -35.29 -5.73 22.10
N GLU A 54 -34.85 -6.95 22.42
CA GLU A 54 -35.23 -8.18 21.71
C GLU A 54 -36.73 -8.51 21.92
N SER A 55 -37.45 -8.73 20.81
CA SER A 55 -38.82 -9.27 20.80
C SER A 55 -38.92 -10.53 19.95
N ASP A 56 -38.83 -11.67 20.63
CA ASP A 56 -39.51 -12.97 20.43
C ASP A 56 -40.23 -13.25 19.08
N ILE A 57 -39.63 -14.13 18.26
CA ILE A 57 -40.34 -15.05 17.36
C ILE A 57 -39.66 -16.43 17.46
N ASP A 58 -40.33 -17.40 18.10
CA ASP A 58 -40.35 -18.83 17.73
C ASP A 58 -41.10 -19.67 18.79
N ASP A 59 -42.41 -19.88 18.62
CA ASP A 59 -43.17 -20.82 19.46
C ASP A 59 -44.30 -21.55 18.69
N PHE A 60 -43.94 -22.32 17.64
CA PHE A 60 -44.92 -23.17 16.93
C PHE A 60 -44.42 -24.59 16.65
N ILE A 61 -44.23 -25.40 17.70
CA ILE A 61 -44.21 -26.86 17.57
C ILE A 61 -45.08 -27.50 18.67
N VAL A 62 -46.27 -27.96 18.28
CA VAL A 62 -47.17 -28.84 19.05
C VAL A 62 -47.06 -30.27 18.53
N ASP A 63 -47.40 -31.26 19.36
CA ASP A 63 -47.54 -32.66 18.93
C ASP A 63 -48.89 -32.94 18.24
N ASP A 64 -49.06 -34.15 17.69
CA ASP A 64 -50.25 -34.59 16.92
C ASP A 64 -51.59 -34.54 17.70
N ASP A 65 -51.57 -34.24 19.01
CA ASP A 65 -52.76 -34.04 19.85
C ASP A 65 -52.89 -32.61 20.42
N GLY A 66 -52.08 -31.65 19.93
CA GLY A 66 -52.25 -30.21 20.18
C GLY A 66 -51.90 -29.75 21.59
N GLN A 67 -50.99 -30.42 22.30
CA GLN A 67 -50.49 -29.96 23.61
C GLN A 67 -49.02 -29.49 23.54
N PRO A 68 -48.65 -28.42 24.25
CA PRO A 68 -47.27 -27.95 24.31
C PRO A 68 -46.37 -28.90 25.11
N LEU A 69 -45.28 -29.35 24.50
CA LEU A 69 -44.31 -30.30 25.05
C LEU A 69 -43.47 -29.67 26.18
N LYS A 70 -43.69 -30.08 27.43
CA LYS A 70 -42.77 -29.77 28.54
C LYS A 70 -41.56 -30.72 28.51
N LYS A 71 -40.33 -30.20 28.47
CA LYS A 71 -39.11 -31.02 28.72
C LYS A 71 -38.25 -30.56 29.91
N PRO A 72 -37.64 -31.50 30.66
CA PRO A 72 -36.86 -31.24 31.86
C PRO A 72 -35.34 -31.22 31.61
N LYS A 73 -34.59 -30.67 32.57
CA LYS A 73 -33.11 -30.65 32.65
C LYS A 73 -32.50 -32.05 32.53
N TRP A 74 -31.48 -32.23 31.69
CA TRP A 74 -30.42 -33.22 31.89
C TRP A 74 -29.11 -32.83 31.19
N ARG A 75 -28.02 -32.83 31.97
CA ARG A 75 -26.62 -32.74 31.54
C ARG A 75 -26.20 -34.06 30.86
N LYS A 76 -25.47 -34.01 29.75
CA LYS A 76 -24.54 -35.08 29.33
C LYS A 76 -23.30 -34.50 28.66
N LYS A 77 -22.15 -34.76 29.29
CA LYS A 77 -20.82 -34.77 28.68
C LYS A 77 -20.75 -35.85 27.60
N LEU A 78 -20.05 -35.59 26.50
CA LEU A 78 -19.48 -36.58 25.57
C LEU A 78 -18.07 -36.10 25.16
N PRO A 79 -17.17 -37.02 24.75
CA PRO A 79 -15.83 -37.12 25.30
C PRO A 79 -14.71 -36.82 24.28
N GLY A 80 -13.52 -36.62 24.84
CA GLY A 80 -12.32 -36.17 24.14
C GLY A 80 -11.80 -37.10 23.05
N TYR A 81 -11.20 -36.45 22.06
CA TYR A 81 -10.07 -36.95 21.30
C TYR A 81 -8.88 -36.06 21.69
N THR A 82 -7.95 -36.61 22.47
CA THR A 82 -6.67 -35.98 22.78
C THR A 82 -5.70 -36.33 21.66
N ASP A 83 -5.43 -35.36 20.78
CA ASP A 83 -4.31 -35.45 19.86
C ASP A 83 -3.02 -35.21 20.66
N ALA A 84 -2.23 -36.27 20.84
CA ALA A 84 -1.01 -36.24 21.66
C ALA A 84 0.03 -35.28 21.08
N ALA A 85 -0.02 -34.98 19.78
CA ALA A 85 0.85 -34.00 19.15
C ALA A 85 0.48 -32.55 19.53
N LEU A 86 -0.81 -32.31 19.77
CA LEU A 86 -1.32 -31.00 20.21
C LEU A 86 -0.96 -30.73 21.67
N GLN A 87 -0.97 -31.80 22.49
CA GLN A 87 -0.54 -31.73 23.88
C GLN A 87 0.99 -31.62 24.04
N GLU A 88 1.76 -32.28 23.17
CA GLU A 88 3.22 -32.13 23.11
C GLU A 88 3.63 -30.74 22.61
N ALA A 89 2.89 -30.17 21.64
CA ALA A 89 3.09 -28.78 21.21
C ALA A 89 2.73 -27.77 22.33
N GLN A 90 1.70 -28.03 23.13
CA GLN A 90 1.33 -27.22 24.30
C GLN A 90 2.41 -27.25 25.40
N GLU A 91 3.05 -28.40 25.63
CA GLU A 91 4.13 -28.55 26.62
C GLU A 91 5.47 -27.94 26.16
N ILE A 92 5.74 -27.93 24.85
CA ILE A 92 7.02 -27.43 24.29
C ILE A 92 6.99 -25.91 24.06
N PHE A 93 5.87 -25.35 23.60
CA PHE A 93 5.77 -23.93 23.27
C PHE A 93 5.16 -23.05 24.37
N GLY A 94 4.71 -23.65 25.47
CA GLY A 94 4.13 -22.90 26.61
C GLY A 94 2.86 -22.17 26.20
N GLY A 95 1.76 -22.93 26.04
CA GLY A 95 0.47 -22.39 25.63
C GLY A 95 -0.65 -22.77 26.59
N ASP A 96 -0.87 -21.90 27.57
CA ASP A 96 -2.17 -21.31 27.90
C ASP A 96 -1.93 -20.30 29.02
N PHE A 97 -1.90 -19.00 28.69
CA PHE A 97 -2.16 -17.97 29.67
C PHE A 97 -3.69 -17.93 29.81
N ASP A 98 -4.24 -18.83 30.63
CA ASP A 98 -5.67 -18.88 30.89
C ASP A 98 -6.06 -17.61 31.67
N PHE A 99 -6.77 -16.70 30.99
CA PHE A 99 -7.30 -15.48 31.59
C PHE A 99 -8.20 -15.76 32.81
N ALA A 100 -8.73 -16.98 32.95
CA ALA A 100 -9.47 -17.39 34.13
C ALA A 100 -8.58 -17.61 35.37
N GLU A 101 -7.28 -17.88 35.19
CA GLU A 101 -6.35 -18.24 36.28
C GLU A 101 -5.73 -17.00 36.95
N PHE A 102 -5.44 -15.93 36.19
CA PHE A 102 -5.01 -14.63 36.77
C PHE A 102 -6.14 -13.93 37.55
N ASP A 103 -7.39 -14.22 37.19
CA ASP A 103 -8.61 -13.75 37.86
C ASP A 103 -8.85 -14.43 39.23
N THR A 104 -8.01 -15.43 39.57
CA THR A 104 -7.99 -16.12 40.88
C THR A 104 -6.79 -15.73 41.74
N GLU A 105 -5.61 -15.47 41.18
CA GLU A 105 -4.40 -15.15 41.96
C GLU A 105 -4.42 -13.76 42.61
N ALA A 106 -5.15 -12.79 42.05
CA ALA A 106 -5.34 -11.46 42.65
C ALA A 106 -6.16 -11.47 43.97
N TYR A 107 -6.69 -12.63 44.38
CA TYR A 107 -7.51 -12.79 45.60
C TYR A 107 -6.79 -13.52 46.74
N GLU A 108 -5.63 -14.16 46.53
CA GLU A 108 -4.90 -14.81 47.63
C GLU A 108 -4.03 -13.81 48.44
N ASP A 109 -3.60 -12.70 47.83
CA ASP A 109 -2.73 -11.69 48.49
C ASP A 109 -3.52 -10.67 49.36
N ALA A 110 -4.85 -10.78 49.42
CA ALA A 110 -5.72 -9.83 50.14
C ALA A 110 -6.37 -10.40 51.42
N GLU A 111 -6.12 -11.67 51.78
CA GLU A 111 -6.68 -12.29 53.00
C GLU A 111 -5.72 -12.36 54.20
N GLU A 112 -4.47 -11.86 54.11
CA GLU A 112 -3.48 -11.94 55.22
C GLU A 112 -3.33 -10.67 56.10
N GLU A 113 -4.11 -9.60 55.90
CA GLU A 113 -4.09 -8.44 56.80
C GLU A 113 -5.50 -8.07 57.30
N GLU A 114 -5.94 -8.65 58.42
CA GLU A 114 -6.54 -7.87 59.51
C GLU A 114 -6.56 -8.63 60.85
N GLU A 115 -6.00 -7.95 61.85
CA GLU A 115 -5.64 -8.41 63.20
C GLU A 115 -6.81 -8.60 64.19
N ASP A 116 -6.47 -9.34 65.25
CA ASP A 116 -7.07 -9.45 66.59
C ASP A 116 -7.91 -8.26 67.13
N ALA A 117 -9.10 -8.55 67.71
CA ALA A 117 -9.58 -8.04 69.02
C ALA A 117 -10.95 -8.63 69.46
N ASP A 118 -11.11 -8.76 70.77
CA ASP A 118 -12.00 -9.64 71.53
C ASP A 118 -13.51 -9.27 71.72
N GLU A 119 -14.26 -10.34 72.07
CA GLU A 119 -15.38 -10.47 73.05
C GLU A 119 -16.89 -10.24 72.73
N GLU A 120 -17.65 -11.33 73.04
CA GLU A 120 -19.05 -11.48 73.52
C GLU A 120 -20.31 -11.31 72.62
N SER A 121 -20.93 -12.46 72.31
CA SER A 121 -22.32 -12.86 72.63
C SER A 121 -23.57 -12.14 72.02
N TRP A 122 -24.18 -12.85 71.05
CA TRP A 122 -25.62 -13.02 70.70
C TRP A 122 -26.44 -11.97 69.90
N ASP A 123 -26.84 -12.44 68.69
CA ASP A 123 -28.18 -12.41 68.01
C ASP A 123 -28.60 -11.33 66.97
N ARG A 124 -28.71 -11.79 65.70
CA ARG A 124 -29.48 -11.33 64.48
C ARG A 124 -29.11 -10.02 63.73
N PRO A 125 -29.48 -9.83 62.43
CA PRO A 125 -30.15 -10.72 61.44
C PRO A 125 -29.41 -10.88 60.07
N LYS A 126 -29.93 -11.78 59.22
CA LYS A 126 -29.44 -12.15 57.87
C LYS A 126 -29.05 -10.96 56.98
N LYS A 127 -27.79 -10.87 56.57
CA LYS A 127 -27.31 -9.96 55.52
C LYS A 127 -27.81 -10.40 54.14
N GLN A 128 -28.35 -9.43 53.40
CA GLN A 128 -28.74 -9.53 51.99
C GLN A 128 -27.52 -9.91 51.13
N ALA A 129 -27.77 -10.72 50.09
CA ALA A 129 -26.77 -11.09 49.11
C ALA A 129 -26.17 -9.83 48.47
N LYS A 130 -24.87 -9.60 48.65
CA LYS A 130 -24.12 -8.60 47.89
C LYS A 130 -24.17 -9.00 46.41
N LYS A 131 -24.64 -8.09 45.55
CA LYS A 131 -24.45 -8.17 44.09
C LYS A 131 -22.95 -8.40 43.83
N ARG A 132 -22.63 -9.44 43.04
CA ARG A 132 -21.29 -9.64 42.49
C ARG A 132 -20.92 -8.38 41.71
N VAL A 133 -19.83 -7.73 42.10
CA VAL A 133 -19.19 -6.67 41.30
C VAL A 133 -18.73 -7.35 40.01
N GLY A 134 -19.15 -6.83 38.85
CA GLY A 134 -18.71 -7.35 37.55
C GLY A 134 -17.19 -7.26 37.44
N ARG A 135 -16.57 -8.32 36.93
CA ARG A 135 -15.14 -8.33 36.57
C ARG A 135 -14.93 -7.25 35.50
N ARG A 136 -14.03 -6.30 35.77
CA ARG A 136 -13.66 -5.26 34.79
C ARG A 136 -12.89 -5.92 33.66
N SER A 137 -13.26 -5.59 32.43
CA SER A 137 -12.60 -6.13 31.24
C SER A 137 -11.17 -5.59 31.11
N ILE A 138 -10.26 -6.32 30.45
CA ILE A 138 -8.90 -5.82 30.17
C ILE A 138 -8.92 -4.49 29.39
N PHE A 139 -9.97 -4.29 28.58
CA PHE A 139 -10.24 -3.06 27.83
C PHE A 139 -10.53 -1.86 28.74
N GLU A 140 -10.94 -2.09 29.98
CA GLU A 140 -11.19 -1.04 30.99
C GLU A 140 -9.97 -0.80 31.89
N ILE A 141 -9.01 -1.73 31.91
CA ILE A 141 -7.86 -1.71 32.82
C ILE A 141 -6.62 -1.12 32.15
N TYR A 142 -6.45 -1.36 30.85
CA TYR A 142 -5.29 -0.93 30.07
C TYR A 142 -5.65 0.15 29.07
N GLU A 143 -4.69 1.04 28.78
CA GLU A 143 -4.87 2.06 27.76
C GLU A 143 -4.96 1.40 26.36
N PRO A 144 -5.81 1.88 25.43
CA PRO A 144 -5.92 1.31 24.09
C PRO A 144 -4.57 1.18 23.35
N SER A 145 -3.65 2.13 23.57
CA SER A 145 -2.29 2.12 23.01
C SER A 145 -1.42 0.98 23.56
N GLU A 146 -1.58 0.62 24.83
CA GLU A 146 -0.88 -0.51 25.46
C GLU A 146 -1.40 -1.85 24.93
N LEU A 147 -2.72 -1.95 24.73
CA LEU A 147 -3.36 -3.11 24.14
C LEU A 147 -2.93 -3.32 22.68
N GLU A 148 -2.88 -2.26 21.88
CA GLU A 148 -2.37 -2.29 20.50
C GLU A 148 -0.90 -2.72 20.46
N SER A 149 -0.05 -2.13 21.31
CA SER A 149 1.38 -2.48 21.36
C SER A 149 1.65 -3.93 21.81
N SER A 150 0.71 -4.52 22.54
CA SER A 150 0.80 -5.88 23.05
C SER A 150 0.04 -6.88 22.17
N HIS A 151 -0.52 -6.44 21.04
CA HIS A 151 -1.39 -7.23 20.16
C HIS A 151 -2.58 -7.87 20.90
N MET A 152 -3.20 -7.16 21.85
CA MET A 152 -4.29 -7.64 22.69
C MET A 152 -5.63 -6.95 22.41
N THR A 153 -5.79 -6.31 21.25
CA THR A 153 -7.05 -5.71 20.84
C THR A 153 -8.08 -6.77 20.44
N ASP A 154 -9.36 -6.39 20.34
CA ASP A 154 -10.40 -7.27 19.79
C ASP A 154 -10.07 -7.73 18.36
N GLN A 155 -9.48 -6.84 17.56
CA GLN A 155 -9.02 -7.17 16.21
C GLN A 155 -7.88 -8.21 16.24
N ASP A 156 -6.94 -8.11 17.17
CA ASP A 156 -5.87 -9.12 17.31
C ASP A 156 -6.43 -10.47 17.74
N ASN A 157 -7.44 -10.49 18.61
CA ASN A 157 -8.12 -11.72 19.00
C ASN A 157 -8.90 -12.35 17.82
N GLU A 158 -9.53 -11.54 16.97
CA GLU A 158 -10.11 -12.00 15.70
C GLU A 158 -9.03 -12.65 14.82
N ILE A 159 -7.87 -12.00 14.70
CA ILE A 159 -6.75 -12.51 13.89
C ILE A 159 -6.24 -13.86 14.41
N ARG A 160 -6.05 -13.98 15.74
CA ARG A 160 -5.57 -15.21 16.39
C ARG A 160 -6.56 -16.37 16.28
N SER A 161 -7.85 -16.08 16.34
CA SER A 161 -8.90 -17.10 16.36
C SER A 161 -9.34 -17.55 14.95
N THR A 162 -9.09 -16.74 13.93
CA THR A 162 -9.44 -17.05 12.54
C THR A 162 -8.45 -18.03 11.92
N ASP A 163 -8.94 -19.15 11.38
CA ASP A 163 -8.15 -20.17 10.68
C ASP A 163 -7.75 -19.73 9.26
N MET A 164 -6.95 -18.67 9.18
CA MET A 164 -6.39 -18.11 7.95
C MET A 164 -5.01 -17.51 8.24
N PRO A 165 -4.01 -17.64 7.34
CA PRO A 165 -2.69 -17.06 7.56
C PRO A 165 -2.76 -15.56 7.90
N GLU A 166 -2.01 -15.13 8.90
CA GLU A 166 -2.00 -13.73 9.38
C GLU A 166 -1.76 -12.73 8.25
N ARG A 167 -0.83 -13.02 7.33
CA ARG A 167 -0.54 -12.18 6.15
C ARG A 167 -1.77 -11.96 5.26
N PHE A 168 -2.71 -12.91 5.23
CA PHE A 168 -3.92 -12.81 4.41
C PHE A 168 -4.99 -11.94 5.09
N GLN A 169 -4.92 -11.85 6.42
CA GLN A 169 -5.79 -11.05 7.27
C GLN A 169 -5.33 -9.59 7.36
N LEU A 170 -4.03 -9.35 7.51
CA LEU A 170 -3.42 -8.03 7.71
C LEU A 170 -3.26 -7.22 6.43
N ARG A 171 -3.34 -7.88 5.27
CA ARG A 171 -3.26 -7.23 3.97
C ARG A 171 -4.33 -6.15 3.81
N SER A 172 -3.97 -5.02 3.19
CA SER A 172 -4.88 -3.89 2.93
C SER A 172 -6.22 -4.31 2.32
N THR A 173 -6.21 -5.30 1.43
CA THR A 173 -7.41 -5.98 0.96
C THR A 173 -7.41 -7.44 1.44
N ARG A 174 -8.22 -7.74 2.47
CA ARG A 174 -8.36 -9.11 3.02
C ARG A 174 -8.66 -10.12 1.91
N VAL A 175 -8.00 -11.27 1.96
CA VAL A 175 -8.23 -12.37 1.02
C VAL A 175 -9.65 -12.91 1.21
N LYS A 176 -10.36 -13.09 0.09
CA LYS A 176 -11.71 -13.67 0.06
C LYS A 176 -11.76 -14.82 -0.93
N PRO A 177 -12.54 -15.88 -0.64
CA PRO A 177 -12.75 -16.97 -1.58
C PRO A 177 -13.33 -16.46 -2.91
N ALA A 178 -13.06 -17.19 -3.98
CA ALA A 178 -13.53 -16.88 -5.32
C ALA A 178 -14.04 -18.11 -6.07
N GLU A 179 -15.07 -17.86 -6.87
CA GLU A 179 -15.61 -18.83 -7.83
C GLU A 179 -14.64 -19.05 -9.01
N ASP A 180 -14.77 -20.19 -9.68
CA ASP A 180 -13.84 -20.60 -10.75
C ASP A 180 -13.80 -19.59 -11.93
N ASP A 181 -14.95 -19.04 -12.32
CA ASP A 181 -15.06 -18.02 -13.37
C ASP A 181 -14.35 -16.70 -13.00
N GLU A 182 -14.32 -16.36 -11.71
CA GLU A 182 -13.61 -15.18 -11.21
C GLU A 182 -12.10 -15.41 -11.26
N LEU A 183 -11.64 -16.59 -10.80
CA LEU A 183 -10.24 -16.95 -10.84
C LEU A 183 -9.69 -16.97 -12.28
N GLU A 184 -10.51 -17.37 -13.25
CA GLU A 184 -10.13 -17.38 -14.65
C GLU A 184 -9.95 -15.98 -15.23
N GLN A 185 -10.91 -15.08 -14.97
CA GLN A 185 -10.83 -13.67 -15.38
C GLN A 185 -9.64 -12.96 -14.71
N GLU A 186 -9.44 -13.22 -13.43
CA GLU A 186 -8.32 -12.71 -12.66
C GLU A 186 -6.98 -13.20 -13.22
N ALA A 187 -6.85 -14.51 -13.48
CA ALA A 187 -5.62 -15.08 -14.00
C ALA A 187 -5.25 -14.50 -15.37
N GLU A 188 -6.24 -14.29 -16.26
CA GLU A 188 -6.00 -13.63 -17.54
C GLU A 188 -5.55 -12.17 -17.35
N TRP A 189 -6.18 -11.45 -16.42
CA TRP A 189 -5.83 -10.07 -16.12
C TRP A 189 -4.43 -9.95 -15.51
N ILE A 190 -4.07 -10.79 -14.55
CA ILE A 190 -2.73 -10.85 -13.96
C ILE A 190 -1.69 -11.21 -15.03
N TYR A 191 -1.96 -12.21 -15.86
CA TYR A 191 -1.05 -12.56 -16.96
C TYR A 191 -0.80 -11.39 -17.91
N ARG A 192 -1.86 -10.68 -18.29
CA ARG A 192 -1.78 -9.52 -19.19
C ARG A 192 -0.99 -8.38 -18.54
N ASN A 193 -1.35 -7.98 -17.33
CA ASN A 193 -0.80 -6.77 -16.71
C ASN A 193 0.53 -6.99 -15.97
N ALA A 194 0.70 -8.14 -15.31
CA ALA A 194 1.90 -8.44 -14.54
C ALA A 194 2.99 -9.09 -15.40
N PHE A 195 2.66 -9.99 -16.33
CA PHE A 195 3.65 -10.79 -17.04
C PHE A 195 3.87 -10.39 -18.51
N SER A 196 2.87 -9.78 -19.15
CA SER A 196 2.94 -9.42 -20.58
C SER A 196 3.23 -7.93 -20.81
N THR A 197 2.60 -7.05 -20.02
CA THR A 197 2.83 -5.60 -20.10
C THR A 197 4.23 -5.25 -19.59
N LEU A 198 4.98 -4.50 -20.40
CA LEU A 198 6.30 -4.00 -20.03
C LEU A 198 6.19 -2.70 -19.24
N THR A 199 7.17 -2.47 -18.37
CA THR A 199 7.38 -1.14 -17.78
C THR A 199 7.71 -0.12 -18.87
N ILE A 200 7.34 1.14 -18.63
CA ILE A 200 7.65 2.24 -19.55
C ILE A 200 9.16 2.50 -19.54
N SER A 201 9.72 2.63 -18.35
CA SER A 201 11.15 2.80 -18.14
C SER A 201 11.89 1.46 -18.14
N MET A 202 13.19 1.48 -18.41
CA MET A 202 14.05 0.29 -18.34
C MET A 202 14.33 -0.06 -16.89
N GLN A 203 13.47 -0.91 -16.33
CA GLN A 203 13.74 -1.53 -15.05
C GLN A 203 14.66 -2.72 -15.31
N GLU A 204 15.90 -2.67 -14.79
CA GLU A 204 16.85 -3.77 -14.96
C GLU A 204 16.14 -5.09 -14.59
N ASN A 205 16.15 -6.06 -15.51
CA ASN A 205 15.69 -7.41 -15.20
C ASN A 205 16.69 -8.01 -14.20
N ALA A 206 16.45 -7.77 -12.92
CA ALA A 206 17.13 -8.36 -11.79
C ALA A 206 17.27 -9.90 -11.88
N ASP A 207 16.45 -10.53 -12.71
CA ASP A 207 16.42 -11.97 -12.99
C ASP A 207 17.64 -12.49 -13.76
N TYR A 208 18.57 -11.63 -14.20
CA TYR A 208 19.78 -12.07 -14.92
C TYR A 208 20.70 -12.97 -14.10
N LEU A 209 20.64 -12.93 -12.76
CA LEU A 209 21.49 -13.74 -11.88
C LEU A 209 20.84 -15.05 -11.41
N ASP A 210 19.52 -15.20 -11.55
CA ASP A 210 18.79 -16.40 -11.12
C ASP A 210 18.46 -17.34 -12.29
N ARG A 211 18.76 -16.91 -13.52
CA ARG A 211 18.62 -17.73 -14.73
C ARG A 211 19.97 -18.30 -15.13
N GLY A 212 20.06 -19.63 -15.16
CA GLY A 212 21.13 -20.36 -15.84
C GLY A 212 21.30 -19.95 -17.31
N PRO A 213 22.24 -20.55 -18.04
CA PRO A 213 22.76 -20.05 -19.33
C PRO A 213 21.76 -20.08 -20.52
N THR A 214 20.47 -20.33 -20.29
CA THR A 214 19.44 -20.29 -21.32
C THR A 214 18.94 -18.85 -21.52
N THR A 215 19.67 -18.18 -22.40
CA THR A 215 19.28 -16.95 -23.08
C THR A 215 17.91 -17.10 -23.75
N THR A 216 16.92 -16.32 -23.32
CA THR A 216 15.87 -15.69 -24.15
C THR A 216 14.91 -14.94 -23.24
N PHE A 217 14.45 -13.77 -23.69
CA PHE A 217 13.21 -13.15 -23.21
C PHE A 217 12.05 -14.12 -23.48
N SER A 218 11.93 -15.19 -22.70
CA SER A 218 10.78 -16.07 -22.80
C SER A 218 9.63 -15.33 -22.12
N ARG A 219 8.88 -14.55 -22.91
CA ARG A 219 7.52 -14.16 -22.55
C ARG A 219 6.84 -15.45 -22.15
N LYS A 220 6.41 -15.55 -20.89
CA LYS A 220 5.76 -16.76 -20.42
C LYS A 220 4.55 -16.99 -21.33
N GLY A 221 4.43 -18.20 -21.87
CA GLY A 221 3.39 -18.50 -22.86
C GLY A 221 1.99 -18.43 -22.24
N PRO A 222 0.92 -18.51 -23.06
CA PRO A 222 -0.46 -18.54 -22.57
C PRO A 222 -0.75 -19.68 -21.57
N SER A 223 0.05 -20.76 -21.55
CA SER A 223 -0.06 -21.83 -20.54
C SER A 223 0.09 -21.33 -19.10
N THR A 224 0.74 -20.18 -18.92
CA THR A 224 0.91 -19.51 -17.61
C THR A 224 -0.42 -19.11 -16.98
N ILE A 225 -1.45 -18.81 -17.78
CA ILE A 225 -2.76 -18.38 -17.27
C ILE A 225 -3.35 -19.49 -16.39
N GLN A 226 -3.31 -20.74 -16.83
CA GLN A 226 -3.80 -21.87 -16.02
C GLN A 226 -3.00 -22.01 -14.72
N LYS A 227 -1.68 -21.81 -14.78
CA LYS A 227 -0.80 -21.90 -13.60
C LYS A 227 -1.05 -20.78 -12.59
N ILE A 228 -1.38 -19.58 -13.07
CA ILE A 228 -1.83 -18.46 -12.23
C ILE A 228 -3.19 -18.80 -11.59
N LYS A 229 -4.15 -19.33 -12.36
CA LYS A 229 -5.46 -19.77 -11.85
C LYS A 229 -5.31 -20.79 -10.71
N GLU A 230 -4.47 -21.81 -10.88
CA GLU A 230 -4.18 -22.78 -9.81
C GLU A 230 -3.54 -22.14 -8.58
N ALA A 231 -2.57 -21.22 -8.78
CA ALA A 231 -1.94 -20.50 -7.68
C ALA A 231 -2.96 -19.65 -6.89
N LEU A 232 -3.86 -18.95 -7.59
CA LEU A 232 -4.94 -18.17 -6.97
C LEU A 232 -5.92 -19.08 -6.23
N ASN A 233 -6.26 -20.24 -6.77
CA ASN A 233 -7.10 -21.22 -6.09
C ASN A 233 -6.45 -21.70 -4.78
N PHE A 234 -5.14 -21.95 -4.77
CA PHE A 234 -4.41 -22.29 -3.55
C PHE A 234 -4.41 -21.14 -2.53
N MET A 235 -4.22 -19.90 -2.96
CA MET A 235 -4.18 -18.74 -2.07
C MET A 235 -5.57 -18.38 -1.53
N ARG A 236 -6.56 -18.20 -2.40
CA ARG A 236 -7.88 -17.63 -2.05
C ARG A 236 -8.86 -18.64 -1.46
N ASN A 237 -8.80 -19.91 -1.90
CA ASN A 237 -9.78 -20.92 -1.51
C ASN A 237 -9.22 -21.97 -0.55
N GLN A 238 -7.91 -22.23 -0.58
CA GLN A 238 -7.24 -23.19 0.31
C GLN A 238 -6.33 -22.53 1.35
N HIS A 239 -6.20 -21.20 1.30
CA HIS A 239 -5.40 -20.41 2.24
C HIS A 239 -3.93 -20.83 2.33
N PHE A 240 -3.33 -21.31 1.24
CA PHE A 240 -1.91 -21.63 1.19
C PHE A 240 -1.05 -20.41 0.85
N GLU A 241 -0.07 -20.11 1.70
CA GLU A 241 0.91 -19.06 1.43
C GLU A 241 1.90 -19.44 0.31
N VAL A 242 2.54 -18.42 -0.25
CA VAL A 242 3.55 -18.55 -1.32
C VAL A 242 4.64 -19.58 -1.00
N PRO A 243 5.28 -19.60 0.19
CA PRO A 243 6.28 -20.62 0.51
C PRO A 243 5.71 -22.03 0.44
N PHE A 244 4.51 -22.26 1.00
CA PHE A 244 3.90 -23.59 0.98
C PHE A 244 3.65 -24.08 -0.45
N ILE A 245 3.11 -23.21 -1.31
CA ILE A 245 2.87 -23.53 -2.73
C ILE A 245 4.20 -23.86 -3.42
N ALA A 246 5.22 -23.02 -3.24
CA ALA A 246 6.52 -23.17 -3.87
C ALA A 246 7.27 -24.45 -3.46
N PHE A 247 7.11 -24.93 -2.23
CA PHE A 247 7.81 -26.12 -1.73
C PHE A 247 7.00 -27.42 -1.88
N TYR A 248 5.68 -27.37 -1.67
CA TYR A 248 4.83 -28.57 -1.52
C TYR A 248 3.75 -28.72 -2.59
N ARG A 249 3.58 -27.73 -3.49
CA ARG A 249 2.64 -27.78 -4.62
C ARG A 249 3.30 -27.34 -5.94
N LYS A 250 4.62 -27.37 -6.02
CA LYS A 250 5.38 -26.88 -7.18
C LYS A 250 4.98 -27.55 -8.49
N GLU A 251 4.58 -28.82 -8.47
CA GLU A 251 4.14 -29.59 -9.63
C GLU A 251 2.91 -28.98 -10.34
N TYR A 252 2.10 -28.20 -9.62
CA TYR A 252 0.94 -27.53 -10.18
C TYR A 252 1.29 -26.20 -10.86
N VAL A 253 2.40 -25.55 -10.49
CA VAL A 253 2.75 -24.19 -10.91
C VAL A 253 4.03 -24.11 -11.76
N GLU A 254 4.96 -25.05 -11.58
CA GLU A 254 6.16 -25.21 -12.40
C GLU A 254 5.82 -25.86 -13.75
N PRO A 255 6.65 -25.62 -14.80
CA PRO A 255 7.83 -24.75 -14.82
C PRO A 255 7.53 -23.25 -15.03
N GLU A 256 6.27 -22.86 -15.20
CA GLU A 256 5.90 -21.49 -15.57
C GLU A 256 6.09 -20.47 -14.45
N LEU A 257 5.84 -20.83 -13.19
CA LEU A 257 5.92 -19.91 -12.04
C LEU A 257 6.96 -20.40 -11.01
N ASN A 258 7.90 -19.53 -10.66
CA ASN A 258 8.79 -19.72 -9.51
C ASN A 258 8.27 -18.95 -8.27
N ILE A 259 9.00 -19.01 -7.15
CA ILE A 259 8.60 -18.34 -5.91
C ILE A 259 8.43 -16.82 -6.05
N ASN A 260 9.28 -16.13 -6.82
CA ASN A 260 9.17 -14.70 -7.06
C ASN A 260 7.94 -14.37 -7.90
N ASP A 261 7.61 -15.25 -8.85
CA ASP A 261 6.40 -15.11 -9.65
C ASP A 261 5.13 -15.35 -8.83
N LEU A 262 5.15 -16.26 -7.86
CA LEU A 262 4.05 -16.48 -6.93
C LEU A 262 3.83 -15.26 -6.02
N TRP A 263 4.89 -14.63 -5.52
CA TRP A 263 4.78 -13.34 -4.82
C TRP A 263 4.22 -12.24 -5.73
N LYS A 264 4.55 -12.26 -7.01
CA LYS A 264 3.97 -11.35 -7.99
C LYS A 264 2.48 -11.62 -8.18
N VAL A 265 2.06 -12.88 -8.32
CA VAL A 265 0.64 -13.25 -8.40
C VAL A 265 -0.10 -12.77 -7.16
N TRP A 266 0.46 -13.04 -5.97
CA TRP A 266 -0.05 -12.54 -4.69
C TRP A 266 -0.28 -11.02 -4.75
N GLN A 267 0.73 -10.21 -5.06
CA GLN A 267 0.60 -8.75 -5.13
C GLN A 267 -0.44 -8.26 -6.14
N TRP A 268 -0.55 -8.93 -7.29
CA TRP A 268 -1.46 -8.52 -8.36
C TRP A 268 -2.91 -8.96 -8.10
N ASP A 269 -3.14 -9.99 -7.29
CA ASP A 269 -4.47 -10.36 -6.79
C ASP A 269 -5.09 -9.24 -5.93
N GLU A 270 -4.28 -8.46 -5.19
CA GLU A 270 -4.78 -7.27 -4.47
C GLU A 270 -5.34 -6.26 -5.44
N LYS A 271 -4.52 -5.94 -6.45
CA LYS A 271 -4.81 -4.89 -7.42
C LYS A 271 -6.04 -5.26 -8.22
N TRP A 272 -6.20 -6.55 -8.54
CA TRP A 272 -7.41 -7.07 -9.16
C TRP A 272 -8.62 -6.92 -8.23
N THR A 273 -8.52 -7.35 -6.98
CA THR A 273 -9.63 -7.30 -6.02
C THR A 273 -10.08 -5.86 -5.75
N GLN A 274 -9.13 -4.93 -5.62
CA GLN A 274 -9.40 -3.49 -5.54
C GLN A 274 -10.12 -3.01 -6.80
N LEU A 275 -9.54 -3.24 -8.00
CA LEU A 275 -10.14 -2.81 -9.26
C LEU A 275 -11.56 -3.38 -9.45
N LYS A 276 -11.76 -4.67 -9.14
CA LYS A 276 -13.06 -5.35 -9.20
C LYS A 276 -14.07 -4.69 -8.28
N THR A 277 -13.68 -4.40 -7.04
CA THR A 277 -14.55 -3.74 -6.05
C THR A 277 -14.95 -2.34 -6.51
N ARG A 278 -13.97 -1.53 -6.96
CA ARG A 278 -14.24 -0.19 -7.48
C ARG A 278 -15.12 -0.21 -8.74
N LYS A 279 -14.92 -1.18 -9.66
CA LYS A 279 -15.80 -1.42 -10.82
C LYS A 279 -17.22 -1.76 -10.40
N GLN A 280 -17.40 -2.59 -9.37
CA GLN A 280 -18.73 -2.93 -8.85
C GLN A 280 -19.42 -1.71 -8.23
N ASN A 281 -18.70 -0.87 -7.47
CA ASN A 281 -19.26 0.36 -6.89
C ASN A 281 -19.73 1.31 -8.00
N LEU A 282 -18.90 1.54 -9.02
CA LEU A 282 -19.28 2.39 -10.16
C LEU A 282 -20.45 1.79 -10.97
N ARG A 283 -20.51 0.47 -11.11
CA ARG A 283 -21.64 -0.20 -11.79
C ARG A 283 -22.95 0.01 -11.02
N ARG A 284 -22.93 -0.07 -9.69
CA ARG A 284 -24.11 0.24 -8.86
C ARG A 284 -24.56 1.68 -9.05
N LEU A 285 -23.62 2.63 -9.15
CA LEU A 285 -23.94 4.03 -9.44
C LEU A 285 -24.62 4.19 -10.82
N PHE A 286 -24.10 3.52 -11.86
CA PHE A 286 -24.69 3.56 -13.20
C PHE A 286 -26.11 3.00 -13.19
N GLN A 287 -26.35 1.89 -12.48
CA GLN A 287 -27.67 1.28 -12.36
C GLN A 287 -28.67 2.17 -11.60
N LYS A 288 -28.23 2.83 -10.51
CA LYS A 288 -29.06 3.82 -9.78
C LYS A 288 -29.46 4.98 -10.70
N MET A 289 -28.51 5.52 -11.47
CA MET A 289 -28.78 6.60 -12.42
C MET A 289 -29.71 6.16 -13.54
N GLN A 290 -29.51 4.96 -14.08
CA GLN A 290 -30.39 4.39 -15.10
C GLN A 290 -31.82 4.21 -14.61
N GLY A 291 -32.00 3.72 -13.37
CA GLY A 291 -33.32 3.61 -12.74
C GLY A 291 -34.00 4.97 -12.58
N TYR A 292 -33.25 5.97 -12.11
CA TYR A 292 -33.76 7.34 -11.98
C TYR A 292 -34.16 7.97 -13.33
N GLN A 293 -33.34 7.81 -14.37
CA GLN A 293 -33.70 8.25 -15.72
C GLN A 293 -34.94 7.54 -16.24
N PHE A 294 -35.05 6.22 -16.01
CA PHE A 294 -36.20 5.43 -16.41
C PHE A 294 -37.50 5.92 -15.76
N GLU A 295 -37.48 6.22 -14.46
CA GLU A 295 -38.64 6.79 -13.74
C GLU A 295 -39.06 8.14 -14.31
N GLN A 296 -38.10 9.03 -14.60
CA GLN A 296 -38.41 10.33 -15.21
C GLN A 296 -39.02 10.21 -16.61
N ILE A 297 -38.46 9.33 -17.45
CA ILE A 297 -38.93 9.13 -18.82
C ILE A 297 -40.31 8.45 -18.81
N SER A 298 -40.52 7.50 -17.89
CA SER A 298 -41.79 6.78 -17.77
C SER A 298 -42.92 7.65 -17.21
N ALA A 299 -42.60 8.67 -16.40
CA ALA A 299 -43.58 9.59 -15.85
C ALA A 299 -44.23 10.50 -16.92
N ASP A 300 -43.55 10.75 -18.05
CA ASP A 300 -44.08 11.56 -19.15
C ASP A 300 -43.61 11.03 -20.53
N PRO A 301 -44.23 9.94 -21.04
CA PRO A 301 -43.78 9.26 -22.26
C PRO A 301 -43.86 10.11 -23.54
N ASP A 302 -44.74 11.12 -23.55
CA ASP A 302 -44.98 11.99 -24.71
C ASP A 302 -44.02 13.18 -24.77
N LYS A 303 -43.22 13.40 -23.73
CA LYS A 303 -42.23 14.48 -23.68
C LYS A 303 -40.91 14.00 -24.28
N PRO A 304 -40.44 14.59 -25.40
CA PRO A 304 -39.11 14.29 -25.91
C PRO A 304 -38.07 14.64 -24.84
N LEU A 305 -37.06 13.76 -24.69
CA LEU A 305 -35.89 14.04 -23.85
C LEU A 305 -35.38 15.44 -24.19
N ALA A 306 -35.20 16.28 -23.16
CA ALA A 306 -34.75 17.65 -23.36
C ALA A 306 -33.41 17.65 -24.12
N ASP A 307 -33.25 18.63 -25.03
CA ASP A 307 -32.01 18.81 -25.79
C ASP A 307 -30.82 18.92 -24.81
N GLY A 308 -29.96 17.89 -24.79
CA GLY A 308 -28.79 17.82 -23.91
C GLY A 308 -28.81 16.70 -22.85
N ILE A 309 -29.90 15.94 -22.73
CA ILE A 309 -29.95 14.75 -21.86
C ILE A 309 -29.52 13.52 -22.68
N ARG A 310 -28.39 12.91 -22.32
CA ARG A 310 -27.94 11.62 -22.84
C ARG A 310 -28.54 10.50 -21.98
N PRO A 311 -29.27 9.52 -22.55
CA PRO A 311 -29.70 8.35 -21.80
C PRO A 311 -28.51 7.43 -21.52
N LEU A 312 -28.43 6.90 -20.30
CA LEU A 312 -27.45 5.87 -19.95
C LEU A 312 -27.86 4.53 -20.55
N ASP A 313 -27.10 4.09 -21.54
CA ASP A 313 -27.40 2.91 -22.34
C ASP A 313 -26.52 1.71 -21.99
N THR A 314 -26.69 0.62 -22.73
CA THR A 314 -25.88 -0.60 -22.55
C THR A 314 -24.42 -0.40 -22.91
N SER A 315 -24.10 0.56 -23.80
CA SER A 315 -22.72 0.82 -24.22
C SER A 315 -21.88 1.42 -23.09
N ASP A 316 -22.48 2.29 -22.25
CA ASP A 316 -21.82 2.83 -21.05
C ASP A 316 -21.47 1.71 -20.04
N LEU A 317 -22.36 0.72 -19.89
CA LEU A 317 -22.15 -0.44 -19.01
C LEU A 317 -21.11 -1.42 -19.56
N GLU A 318 -21.11 -1.66 -20.88
CA GLU A 318 -20.09 -2.47 -21.56
C GLU A 318 -18.70 -1.82 -21.44
N ARG A 319 -18.62 -0.50 -21.61
CA ARG A 319 -17.38 0.25 -21.42
C ARG A 319 -16.81 0.11 -20.02
N LEU A 320 -17.66 0.17 -18.99
CA LEU A 320 -17.25 -0.09 -17.61
C LEU A 320 -16.79 -1.53 -17.41
N LYS A 321 -17.45 -2.50 -18.05
CA LYS A 321 -17.06 -3.92 -17.97
C LYS A 321 -15.66 -4.14 -18.55
N ASP A 322 -15.31 -3.45 -19.63
CA ASP A 322 -14.04 -3.64 -20.34
C ASP A 322 -12.83 -2.95 -19.69
N VAL A 323 -13.03 -2.08 -18.69
CA VAL A 323 -11.96 -1.40 -17.93
C VAL A 323 -10.91 -2.40 -17.40
N GLN A 324 -9.63 -2.13 -17.68
CA GLN A 324 -8.49 -2.99 -17.29
C GLN A 324 -7.56 -2.35 -16.25
N SER A 325 -7.72 -1.06 -15.94
CA SER A 325 -6.84 -0.34 -15.00
C SER A 325 -7.58 0.71 -14.19
N SER A 326 -6.98 1.18 -13.09
CA SER A 326 -7.56 2.26 -12.27
C SER A 326 -7.66 3.58 -13.06
N ASP A 327 -6.70 3.88 -13.95
CA ASP A 327 -6.74 5.07 -14.80
C ASP A 327 -7.95 5.04 -15.75
N GLU A 328 -8.21 3.89 -16.39
CA GLU A 328 -9.38 3.71 -17.26
C GLU A 328 -10.70 3.77 -16.49
N LEU A 329 -10.72 3.29 -15.24
CA LEU A 329 -11.90 3.44 -14.37
C LEU A 329 -12.18 4.92 -14.09
N GLY A 330 -11.13 5.69 -13.79
CA GLY A 330 -11.21 7.14 -13.63
C GLY A 330 -11.69 7.84 -14.90
N ASP A 331 -11.27 7.39 -16.08
CA ASP A 331 -11.75 7.92 -17.37
C ASP A 331 -13.26 7.73 -17.53
N VAL A 332 -13.76 6.52 -17.25
CA VAL A 332 -15.19 6.19 -17.33
C VAL A 332 -16.00 6.96 -16.28
N TYR A 333 -15.46 7.13 -15.07
CA TYR A 333 -16.10 7.94 -14.03
C TYR A 333 -16.19 9.42 -14.42
N ASN A 334 -15.11 10.00 -14.94
CA ASN A 334 -15.09 11.40 -15.39
C ASN A 334 -16.04 11.65 -16.57
N HIS A 335 -16.14 10.68 -17.48
CA HIS A 335 -17.12 10.67 -18.56
C HIS A 335 -18.56 10.64 -18.00
N PHE A 336 -18.83 9.79 -17.02
CA PHE A 336 -20.12 9.74 -16.33
C PHE A 336 -20.45 11.09 -15.66
N LEU A 337 -19.52 11.67 -14.90
CA LEU A 337 -19.71 12.96 -14.25
C LEU A 337 -19.99 14.10 -15.23
N LEU A 338 -19.40 14.06 -16.44
CA LEU A 338 -19.63 15.09 -17.47
C LEU A 338 -21.11 15.16 -17.88
N TYR A 339 -21.75 14.02 -18.07
CA TYR A 339 -23.12 13.95 -18.60
C TYR A 339 -24.18 13.84 -17.51
N TYR A 340 -23.89 13.15 -16.41
CA TYR A 340 -24.86 12.79 -15.37
C TYR A 340 -24.62 13.50 -14.04
N GLY A 341 -23.50 14.22 -13.88
CA GLY A 341 -23.07 14.80 -12.60
C GLY A 341 -24.08 15.77 -11.97
N ARG A 342 -24.86 16.50 -12.78
CA ARG A 342 -25.91 17.43 -12.29
C ARG A 342 -27.13 16.72 -11.71
N ASP A 343 -27.37 15.48 -12.15
CA ASP A 343 -28.55 14.73 -11.76
C ASP A 343 -28.26 13.76 -10.61
N ILE A 344 -27.00 13.64 -10.18
CA ILE A 344 -26.58 12.84 -9.02
C ILE A 344 -27.30 13.27 -7.72
N PRO A 345 -27.29 14.55 -7.30
CA PRO A 345 -27.95 14.94 -6.05
C PRO A 345 -29.48 14.69 -6.12
N LYS A 346 -30.07 14.95 -7.29
CA LYS A 346 -31.50 14.72 -7.51
C LYS A 346 -31.85 13.23 -7.44
N MET A 347 -31.03 12.37 -8.04
CA MET A 347 -31.16 10.92 -7.97
C MET A 347 -31.07 10.43 -6.52
N GLN A 348 -30.12 10.94 -5.74
CA GLN A 348 -29.98 10.57 -4.32
C GLN A 348 -31.19 11.01 -3.49
N ASN A 349 -31.67 12.23 -3.70
CA ASN A 349 -32.87 12.75 -3.02
C ASN A 349 -34.13 11.98 -3.39
N ALA A 350 -34.28 11.59 -4.66
CA ALA A 350 -35.36 10.70 -5.10
C ALA A 350 -35.27 9.32 -4.43
N ALA A 351 -34.07 8.73 -4.38
CA ALA A 351 -33.86 7.44 -3.71
C ALA A 351 -34.16 7.50 -2.20
N ARG A 352 -33.76 8.58 -1.50
CA ARG A 352 -34.08 8.80 -0.09
C ARG A 352 -35.59 8.95 0.13
N SER A 353 -36.26 9.72 -0.74
CA SER A 353 -37.72 9.91 -0.69
C SER A 353 -38.49 8.60 -0.93
N SER A 354 -38.05 7.79 -1.89
CA SER A 354 -38.64 6.47 -2.16
C SER A 354 -38.41 5.50 -0.99
N LYS A 355 -37.23 5.52 -0.35
CA LYS A 355 -36.98 4.74 0.89
C LYS A 355 -37.89 5.16 2.05
N LYS A 356 -38.09 6.47 2.25
CA LYS A 356 -39.03 7.00 3.27
C LYS A 356 -40.47 6.53 2.99
N LYS A 357 -40.92 6.57 1.74
CA LYS A 357 -42.24 6.05 1.34
C LYS A 357 -42.37 4.54 1.53
N MET A 358 -41.31 3.77 1.25
CA MET A 358 -41.31 2.32 1.44
C MET A 358 -41.30 1.92 2.92
N LYS A 359 -40.58 2.65 3.78
CA LYS A 359 -40.61 2.43 5.25
C LYS A 359 -41.99 2.68 5.85
N LYS A 360 -42.76 3.63 5.31
CA LYS A 360 -44.15 3.91 5.73
C LYS A 360 -45.16 2.83 5.30
N ILE A 361 -44.78 1.94 4.38
CA ILE A 361 -45.60 0.82 3.91
C ILE A 361 -44.93 -0.48 4.38
N LYS A 362 -45.12 -0.87 5.63
CA LYS A 362 -44.81 -2.23 6.09
C LYS A 362 -46.06 -3.10 5.92
N VAL A 363 -45.86 -4.34 5.46
CA VAL A 363 -46.91 -5.33 5.26
C VAL A 363 -46.77 -6.36 6.37
N ASP A 364 -47.84 -6.59 7.12
CA ASP A 364 -47.86 -7.54 8.24
C ASP A 364 -47.86 -9.01 7.74
N GLU A 365 -47.58 -9.99 8.61
CA GLU A 365 -47.54 -11.43 8.25
C GLU A 365 -48.86 -11.97 7.62
N ASP A 366 -49.98 -11.26 7.79
CA ASP A 366 -51.28 -11.59 7.18
C ASP A 366 -51.54 -10.92 5.81
N GLY A 367 -50.56 -10.19 5.25
CA GLY A 367 -50.64 -9.61 3.91
C GLY A 367 -51.48 -8.34 3.79
N ASN A 368 -51.75 -7.66 4.90
CA ASN A 368 -52.39 -6.34 4.91
C ASN A 368 -51.34 -5.23 4.88
N GLU A 369 -51.53 -4.23 4.01
CA GLU A 369 -50.75 -3.00 4.01
C GLU A 369 -51.15 -2.18 5.24
N GLN A 370 -50.23 -1.99 6.20
CA GLN A 370 -50.46 -1.13 7.37
C GLN A 370 -49.64 0.16 7.20
N GLU A 371 -50.33 1.31 7.11
CA GLU A 371 -49.68 2.61 7.22
C GLU A 371 -49.22 2.80 8.66
N VAL A 372 -47.91 2.74 8.89
CA VAL A 372 -47.33 3.08 10.20
C VAL A 372 -47.17 4.60 10.23
N GLU A 373 -48.09 5.28 10.91
CA GLU A 373 -47.89 6.67 11.36
C GLU A 373 -46.92 6.63 12.55
N GLU A 374 -45.62 6.58 12.29
CA GLU A 374 -44.63 7.03 13.26
C GLU A 374 -44.69 8.56 13.32
N GLU A 375 -45.24 9.09 14.42
CA GLU A 375 -45.12 10.49 14.82
C GLU A 375 -43.66 10.79 15.18
N GLU A 376 -42.81 10.99 14.18
CA GLU A 376 -41.51 11.67 14.37
C GLU A 376 -41.76 13.20 14.40
N GLU A 377 -42.46 13.67 15.45
CA GLU A 377 -42.45 15.08 15.84
C GLU A 377 -41.21 15.36 16.72
N GLU A 378 -39.99 15.25 16.19
CA GLU A 378 -38.83 15.88 16.87
C GLU A 378 -37.61 16.24 15.97
N GLU A 379 -37.66 16.02 14.65
CA GLU A 379 -36.61 16.53 13.72
C GLU A 379 -37.11 17.58 12.70
N GLU A 380 -38.33 18.13 12.86
CA GLU A 380 -38.93 19.02 11.85
C GLU A 380 -38.57 20.53 11.96
N GLU A 381 -37.75 20.98 12.92
CA GLU A 381 -37.46 22.42 13.06
C GLU A 381 -36.21 22.97 12.33
N GLN A 382 -35.40 22.17 11.64
CA GLN A 382 -34.19 22.69 10.96
C GLN A 382 -34.18 22.74 9.42
N SER A 383 -35.29 22.51 8.71
CA SER A 383 -35.23 22.57 7.23
C SER A 383 -36.45 23.11 6.48
N LYS A 384 -37.26 23.97 7.10
CA LYS A 384 -38.19 24.83 6.34
C LYS A 384 -37.49 26.10 5.86
N GLY A 385 -36.39 25.92 5.12
CA GLY A 385 -35.79 26.98 4.31
C GLY A 385 -36.72 27.29 3.13
N THR A 386 -37.20 28.53 3.06
CA THR A 386 -37.91 29.06 1.89
C THR A 386 -37.09 28.80 0.62
N ASP A 387 -37.75 28.39 -0.49
CA ASP A 387 -37.19 28.29 -1.84
C ASP A 387 -36.52 29.62 -2.27
N LEU A 388 -35.31 29.84 -1.76
CA LEU A 388 -34.43 30.92 -2.14
C LEU A 388 -33.58 30.39 -3.28
N LYS A 389 -33.66 31.10 -4.40
CA LYS A 389 -33.00 30.72 -5.64
C LYS A 389 -31.49 30.94 -5.48
N LEU A 390 -30.81 29.91 -5.00
CA LEU A 390 -29.38 29.87 -4.71
C LEU A 390 -28.53 30.03 -5.98
N ALA A 391 -27.41 30.73 -5.84
CA ALA A 391 -26.45 30.98 -6.91
C ALA A 391 -25.35 29.91 -6.91
N SER A 392 -25.59 28.80 -7.60
CA SER A 392 -24.58 27.75 -7.85
C SER A 392 -23.32 28.35 -8.50
N ARG A 393 -22.14 28.15 -7.90
CA ARG A 393 -20.85 28.31 -8.61
C ARG A 393 -20.71 27.16 -9.63
N ARG A 394 -21.40 27.33 -10.75
CA ARG A 394 -21.40 26.39 -11.87
C ARG A 394 -20.00 26.29 -12.47
N ASP A 395 -19.48 25.08 -12.64
CA ASP A 395 -18.32 24.83 -13.51
C ASP A 395 -18.60 25.43 -14.90
N MET A 396 -17.58 25.91 -15.60
CA MET A 396 -17.71 26.57 -16.90
C MET A 396 -18.48 25.67 -17.89
N TYR A 397 -18.30 24.34 -17.81
CA TYR A 397 -19.10 23.39 -18.59
C TYR A 397 -20.60 23.47 -18.25
N SER A 398 -20.95 23.46 -16.96
CA SER A 398 -22.32 23.62 -16.49
C SER A 398 -22.92 24.99 -16.81
N ILE A 399 -22.11 26.06 -16.82
CA ILE A 399 -22.52 27.39 -17.30
C ILE A 399 -22.89 27.32 -18.79
N CYS A 400 -22.02 26.73 -19.61
CA CYS A 400 -22.27 26.54 -21.04
C CYS A 400 -23.54 25.71 -21.28
N GLN A 401 -23.77 24.67 -20.49
CA GLN A 401 -24.95 23.81 -20.58
C GLN A 401 -26.23 24.57 -20.20
N CYS A 402 -26.18 25.37 -19.13
CA CYS A 402 -27.32 26.20 -18.73
C CYS A 402 -27.64 27.32 -19.73
N ALA A 403 -26.64 27.79 -20.48
CA ALA A 403 -26.82 28.72 -21.59
C ALA A 403 -27.31 28.04 -22.89
N GLY A 404 -27.50 26.71 -22.89
CA GLY A 404 -27.97 25.95 -24.04
C GLY A 404 -26.93 25.78 -25.15
N LEU A 405 -25.64 25.95 -24.85
CA LEU A 405 -24.57 25.87 -25.85
C LEU A 405 -24.38 24.46 -26.43
N ASP A 406 -24.97 23.42 -25.84
CA ASP A 406 -24.97 22.05 -26.37
C ASP A 406 -25.52 21.98 -27.80
N GLY A 407 -26.55 22.78 -28.10
CA GLY A 407 -27.14 22.85 -29.44
C GLY A 407 -26.17 23.40 -30.49
N LEU A 408 -25.28 24.31 -30.09
CA LEU A 408 -24.22 24.84 -30.96
C LEU A 408 -23.02 23.89 -31.02
N ALA A 409 -22.66 23.24 -29.91
CA ALA A 409 -21.58 22.26 -29.83
C ALA A 409 -21.80 21.07 -30.78
N LYS A 410 -23.03 20.53 -30.84
CA LYS A 410 -23.40 19.46 -31.79
C LYS A 410 -23.13 19.79 -33.26
N LYS A 411 -23.10 21.09 -33.62
CA LYS A 411 -22.86 21.55 -35.00
C LYS A 411 -21.37 21.59 -35.38
N PHE A 412 -20.46 21.26 -34.47
CA PHE A 412 -19.03 21.13 -34.77
C PHE A 412 -18.72 19.93 -35.69
N GLY A 413 -19.62 18.94 -35.79
CA GLY A 413 -19.63 17.97 -36.87
C GLY A 413 -19.37 16.52 -36.44
N LEU A 414 -18.33 16.26 -35.63
CA LEU A 414 -18.09 14.93 -35.08
C LEU A 414 -18.47 14.89 -33.61
N THR A 415 -19.05 13.77 -33.19
CA THR A 415 -19.15 13.45 -31.77
C THR A 415 -17.75 13.14 -31.19
N PRO A 416 -17.53 13.35 -29.87
CA PRO A 416 -16.28 12.96 -29.23
C PRO A 416 -15.91 11.49 -29.46
N GLU A 417 -16.90 10.59 -29.45
CA GLU A 417 -16.74 9.16 -29.72
C GLU A 417 -16.26 8.89 -31.15
N GLN A 418 -16.92 9.47 -32.17
CA GLN A 418 -16.49 9.35 -33.57
C GLN A 418 -15.07 9.90 -33.78
N PHE A 419 -14.73 11.01 -33.12
CA PHE A 419 -13.37 11.53 -33.15
C PHE A 419 -12.38 10.55 -32.50
N GLY A 420 -12.75 9.95 -31.36
CA GLY A 420 -11.96 8.89 -30.72
C GLY A 420 -11.75 7.66 -31.63
N GLU A 421 -12.76 7.26 -32.40
CA GLU A 421 -12.62 6.18 -33.39
C GLU A 421 -11.68 6.56 -34.53
N ASN A 422 -11.77 7.80 -35.04
CA ASN A 422 -10.83 8.29 -36.04
C ASN A 422 -9.38 8.31 -35.49
N LEU A 423 -9.18 8.68 -34.22
CA LEU A 423 -7.87 8.63 -33.57
C LEU A 423 -7.33 7.21 -33.45
N ARG A 424 -8.14 6.27 -32.97
CA ARG A 424 -7.76 4.86 -32.82
C ARG A 424 -7.36 4.25 -34.16
N ASP A 425 -8.17 4.48 -35.18
CA ASP A 425 -7.99 3.86 -36.49
C ASP A 425 -6.90 4.57 -37.32
N SER A 426 -6.44 5.76 -36.88
CA SER A 426 -5.42 6.58 -37.55
C SER A 426 -5.78 7.03 -38.98
N TYR A 427 -7.08 7.06 -39.30
CA TYR A 427 -7.65 7.65 -40.52
C TYR A 427 -9.08 8.15 -40.22
N GLN A 428 -9.64 8.98 -41.11
CA GLN A 428 -11.02 9.44 -40.99
C GLN A 428 -12.00 8.32 -41.35
N ARG A 429 -12.39 7.51 -40.36
CA ARG A 429 -13.49 6.56 -40.49
C ARG A 429 -14.83 7.27 -40.60
N HIS A 430 -14.99 8.33 -39.81
CA HIS A 430 -16.13 9.24 -39.83
C HIS A 430 -15.73 10.56 -40.45
N GLU A 431 -16.43 10.96 -41.50
CA GLU A 431 -16.25 12.27 -42.11
C GLU A 431 -16.92 13.36 -41.27
N THR A 432 -16.32 14.55 -41.24
CA THR A 432 -16.84 15.67 -40.45
C THR A 432 -18.10 16.27 -41.09
N GLU A 433 -19.23 16.17 -40.40
CA GLU A 433 -20.48 16.79 -40.84
C GLU A 433 -20.38 18.32 -40.81
N GLN A 434 -20.86 18.97 -41.87
CA GLN A 434 -20.76 20.41 -42.05
C GLN A 434 -22.12 21.06 -41.90
N PHE A 435 -22.22 22.02 -40.97
CA PHE A 435 -23.43 22.82 -40.83
C PHE A 435 -23.47 23.95 -41.88
N PRO A 436 -24.61 24.20 -42.55
CA PRO A 436 -24.73 25.12 -43.68
C PRO A 436 -24.73 26.62 -43.33
N ALA A 437 -24.59 26.99 -42.06
CA ALA A 437 -24.44 28.37 -41.60
C ALA A 437 -23.06 28.60 -40.98
N GLU A 438 -22.54 29.83 -41.04
CA GLU A 438 -21.26 30.16 -40.43
C GLU A 438 -21.34 30.14 -38.89
N PRO A 439 -20.27 29.70 -38.18
CA PRO A 439 -20.29 29.60 -36.71
C PRO A 439 -20.66 30.91 -36.03
N MET A 440 -20.13 32.02 -36.55
CA MET A 440 -20.30 33.35 -35.98
C MET A 440 -21.74 33.85 -36.09
N GLU A 441 -22.44 33.52 -37.17
CA GLU A 441 -23.85 33.86 -37.34
C GLU A 441 -24.73 33.04 -36.40
N LEU A 442 -24.46 31.73 -36.28
CA LEU A 442 -25.19 30.87 -35.34
C LEU A 442 -24.98 31.26 -33.89
N ALA A 443 -23.78 31.73 -33.53
CA ALA A 443 -23.48 32.15 -32.17
C ALA A 443 -24.31 33.35 -31.71
N LYS A 444 -24.84 34.18 -32.63
CA LYS A 444 -25.71 35.32 -32.29
C LYS A 444 -27.02 34.86 -31.63
N ASP A 445 -27.51 33.69 -32.00
CA ASP A 445 -28.76 33.13 -31.47
C ASP A 445 -28.64 32.70 -29.99
N TYR A 446 -27.41 32.57 -29.48
CA TYR A 446 -27.12 32.07 -28.12
C TYR A 446 -26.54 33.17 -27.21
N ILE A 447 -26.59 34.45 -27.62
CA ILE A 447 -26.14 35.56 -26.78
C ILE A 447 -27.05 35.65 -25.55
N CYS A 448 -26.45 35.65 -24.37
CA CYS A 448 -27.15 35.72 -23.10
C CYS A 448 -26.39 36.58 -22.09
N SER A 449 -26.92 36.73 -20.87
CA SER A 449 -26.25 37.51 -19.81
C SER A 449 -24.88 36.97 -19.42
N GLN A 450 -24.64 35.66 -19.60
CA GLN A 450 -23.36 34.99 -19.31
C GLN A 450 -22.37 35.09 -20.48
N PHE A 451 -22.87 35.18 -21.72
CA PHE A 451 -22.08 35.29 -22.94
C PHE A 451 -22.59 36.47 -23.79
N SER A 452 -22.05 37.66 -23.53
CA SER A 452 -22.57 38.93 -24.06
C SER A 452 -22.21 39.22 -25.52
N THR A 453 -21.32 38.44 -26.14
CA THR A 453 -20.95 38.59 -27.55
C THR A 453 -20.94 37.23 -28.25
N ALA A 454 -21.11 37.22 -29.58
CA ALA A 454 -21.03 36.01 -30.37
C ALA A 454 -19.64 35.34 -30.29
N GLU A 455 -18.57 36.11 -30.11
CA GLU A 455 -17.23 35.56 -29.85
C GLU A 455 -17.14 34.86 -28.49
N ALA A 456 -17.78 35.43 -27.45
CA ALA A 456 -17.83 34.81 -26.12
C ALA A 456 -18.64 33.51 -26.13
N VAL A 457 -19.75 33.48 -26.88
CA VAL A 457 -20.54 32.26 -27.13
C VAL A 457 -19.69 31.19 -27.82
N LEU A 458 -18.97 31.56 -28.89
CA LEU A 458 -18.08 30.61 -29.57
C LEU A 458 -16.95 30.13 -28.67
N GLU A 459 -16.40 31.00 -27.82
CA GLU A 459 -15.36 30.62 -26.87
C GLU A 459 -15.87 29.64 -25.80
N GLY A 460 -17.06 29.88 -25.24
CA GLY A 460 -17.74 28.95 -24.34
C GLY A 460 -18.06 27.62 -25.01
N THR A 461 -18.55 27.66 -26.26
CA THR A 461 -18.84 26.45 -27.03
C THR A 461 -17.56 25.66 -27.35
N ARG A 462 -16.46 26.33 -27.72
CA ARG A 462 -15.15 25.68 -27.90
C ARG A 462 -14.67 25.02 -26.62
N TYR A 463 -14.86 25.66 -25.47
CA TYR A 463 -14.53 25.07 -24.17
C TYR A 463 -15.37 23.81 -23.90
N MET A 464 -16.67 23.86 -24.15
CA MET A 464 -17.59 22.73 -24.00
C MET A 464 -17.17 21.53 -24.87
N VAL A 465 -16.92 21.76 -26.17
CA VAL A 465 -16.44 20.72 -27.09
C VAL A 465 -15.08 20.18 -26.66
N ALA A 466 -14.16 21.04 -26.24
CA ALA A 466 -12.85 20.62 -25.75
C ALA A 466 -12.96 19.74 -24.49
N MET A 467 -13.86 20.06 -23.56
CA MET A 467 -14.11 19.26 -22.36
C MET A 467 -14.73 17.89 -22.71
N GLN A 468 -15.68 17.87 -23.65
CA GLN A 468 -16.30 16.64 -24.15
C GLN A 468 -15.27 15.69 -24.79
N ILE A 469 -14.37 16.22 -25.62
CA ILE A 469 -13.25 15.46 -26.20
C ILE A 469 -12.29 14.98 -25.10
N ALA A 470 -11.95 15.84 -24.15
CA ALA A 470 -10.98 15.52 -23.10
C ALA A 470 -11.46 14.45 -22.10
N ARG A 471 -12.77 14.32 -21.92
CA ARG A 471 -13.40 13.31 -21.05
C ARG A 471 -13.95 12.11 -21.80
N GLU A 472 -13.71 11.99 -23.11
CA GLU A 472 -14.07 10.80 -23.88
C GLU A 472 -13.06 9.66 -23.62
N PRO A 473 -13.48 8.52 -23.03
CA PRO A 473 -12.56 7.44 -22.65
C PRO A 473 -11.71 6.92 -23.82
N LEU A 474 -12.27 6.79 -25.02
CA LEU A 474 -11.53 6.30 -26.18
C LEU A 474 -10.42 7.27 -26.61
N VAL A 475 -10.68 8.58 -26.60
CA VAL A 475 -9.68 9.62 -26.88
C VAL A 475 -8.55 9.55 -25.86
N ARG A 476 -8.88 9.42 -24.57
CA ARG A 476 -7.92 9.32 -23.48
C ARG A 476 -7.06 8.07 -23.59
N HIS A 477 -7.67 6.92 -23.89
CA HIS A 477 -6.95 5.66 -24.06
C HIS A 477 -5.90 5.73 -25.18
N VAL A 478 -6.28 6.20 -26.38
CA VAL A 478 -5.36 6.33 -27.53
C VAL A 478 -4.25 7.35 -27.23
N LEU A 479 -4.62 8.47 -26.61
CA LEU A 479 -3.65 9.50 -26.26
C LEU A 479 -2.68 9.02 -25.18
N ARG A 480 -3.15 8.30 -24.15
CA ARG A 480 -2.33 7.74 -23.09
C ARG A 480 -1.25 6.82 -23.67
N GLN A 481 -1.62 5.90 -24.55
CA GLN A 481 -0.67 5.02 -25.24
C GLN A 481 0.36 5.83 -26.02
N THR A 482 -0.09 6.76 -26.87
CA THR A 482 0.81 7.57 -27.70
C THR A 482 1.73 8.46 -26.85
N PHE A 483 1.22 9.03 -25.76
CA PHE A 483 1.96 9.88 -24.85
C PHE A 483 3.02 9.08 -24.10
N GLN A 484 2.68 7.92 -23.53
CA GLN A 484 3.65 7.02 -22.88
C GLN A 484 4.74 6.55 -23.85
N GLU A 485 4.39 6.36 -25.13
CA GLU A 485 5.36 5.95 -26.15
C GLU A 485 6.33 7.04 -26.59
N ARG A 486 5.82 8.27 -26.74
CA ARG A 486 6.54 9.38 -27.35
C ARG A 486 7.02 10.43 -26.34
N ALA A 487 6.61 10.40 -25.08
CA ALA A 487 6.95 11.44 -24.11
C ALA A 487 8.46 11.61 -23.90
N LYS A 488 8.86 12.86 -23.69
CA LYS A 488 10.22 13.25 -23.35
C LYS A 488 10.26 14.11 -22.10
N ILE A 489 11.31 13.95 -21.30
CA ILE A 489 11.61 14.74 -20.12
C ILE A 489 12.53 15.91 -20.48
N ASN A 490 12.18 17.07 -19.93
CA ASN A 490 12.96 18.29 -19.96
C ASN A 490 13.13 18.83 -18.54
N ILE A 491 14.36 19.10 -18.15
CA ILE A 491 14.72 19.59 -16.82
C ILE A 491 15.34 20.97 -16.93
N LYS A 492 14.90 21.89 -16.07
CA LYS A 492 15.50 23.20 -15.91
C LYS A 492 15.81 23.46 -14.44
N PRO A 493 17.01 23.94 -14.09
CA PRO A 493 17.35 24.21 -12.70
C PRO A 493 16.68 25.51 -12.25
N THR A 494 16.21 25.51 -11.00
CA THR A 494 15.70 26.71 -10.34
C THR A 494 16.84 27.66 -9.98
N LYS A 495 16.53 28.84 -9.42
CA LYS A 495 17.57 29.74 -8.88
C LYS A 495 18.42 29.04 -7.82
N LYS A 496 17.78 28.23 -6.97
CA LYS A 496 18.41 27.42 -5.92
C LYS A 496 19.32 26.34 -6.54
N GLY A 497 18.78 25.49 -7.40
CA GLY A 497 19.60 24.42 -7.99
C GLY A 497 20.70 24.91 -8.92
N LYS A 498 20.62 26.12 -9.48
CA LYS A 498 21.77 26.72 -10.19
C LYS A 498 22.98 26.91 -9.26
N LYS A 499 22.75 27.32 -8.02
CA LYS A 499 23.78 27.60 -7.01
C LYS A 499 24.23 26.34 -6.27
N ASP A 500 23.28 25.49 -5.88
CA ASP A 500 23.52 24.40 -4.92
C ASP A 500 23.89 23.07 -5.60
N VAL A 501 23.49 22.86 -6.86
CA VAL A 501 23.87 21.66 -7.63
C VAL A 501 25.20 21.92 -8.34
N ASP A 502 26.30 21.55 -7.68
CA ASP A 502 27.67 21.55 -8.21
C ASP A 502 28.06 20.19 -8.82
N GLU A 503 29.31 20.01 -9.23
CA GLU A 503 29.80 18.78 -9.88
C GLU A 503 29.75 17.53 -8.99
N ALA A 504 29.71 17.69 -7.66
CA ALA A 504 29.65 16.59 -6.71
C ALA A 504 28.20 16.17 -6.38
N HIS A 505 27.23 17.04 -6.64
CA HIS A 505 25.82 16.79 -6.38
C HIS A 505 25.25 15.72 -7.33
N TYR A 506 24.46 14.77 -6.81
CA TYR A 506 23.87 13.67 -7.59
C TYR A 506 23.04 14.15 -8.79
N GLY A 507 22.38 15.29 -8.63
CA GLY A 507 21.57 15.95 -9.66
C GLY A 507 22.33 16.68 -10.78
N TYR A 508 23.66 16.77 -10.71
CA TYR A 508 24.45 17.50 -11.71
C TYR A 508 24.28 16.93 -13.12
N SER A 509 24.26 15.60 -13.23
CA SER A 509 24.19 14.87 -14.50
C SER A 509 22.92 15.15 -15.32
N PHE A 510 21.83 15.54 -14.67
CA PHE A 510 20.53 15.79 -15.32
C PHE A 510 20.02 17.23 -15.15
N LYS A 511 20.80 18.13 -14.52
CA LYS A 511 20.44 19.54 -14.24
C LYS A 511 19.94 20.31 -15.47
N TYR A 512 20.42 19.97 -16.68
CA TYR A 512 20.05 20.61 -17.94
C TYR A 512 19.52 19.62 -18.99
N LEU A 513 18.90 18.52 -18.54
CA LEU A 513 18.38 17.48 -19.41
C LEU A 513 17.32 18.05 -20.38
N LYS A 514 17.40 17.70 -21.67
CA LYS A 514 16.42 18.11 -22.68
C LYS A 514 16.03 16.96 -23.58
N ASN A 515 14.75 16.87 -23.88
CA ASN A 515 14.15 15.91 -24.80
C ASN A 515 14.61 14.45 -24.57
N LYS A 516 14.85 14.03 -23.32
CA LYS A 516 15.20 12.63 -23.03
C LYS A 516 13.94 11.76 -23.11
N PRO A 517 13.87 10.75 -23.99
CA PRO A 517 12.72 9.84 -24.03
C PRO A 517 12.51 9.13 -22.69
N VAL A 518 11.27 9.02 -22.24
CA VAL A 518 10.94 8.35 -20.96
C VAL A 518 11.33 6.87 -20.95
N LYS A 519 11.27 6.21 -22.12
CA LYS A 519 11.67 4.81 -22.30
C LYS A 519 13.16 4.57 -22.06
N GLU A 520 14.00 5.61 -22.10
CA GLU A 520 15.43 5.50 -21.87
C GLU A 520 15.85 5.77 -20.42
N LEU A 521 14.89 5.97 -19.51
CA LEU A 521 15.15 6.03 -18.08
C LEU A 521 15.48 4.64 -17.57
N ASN A 522 16.44 4.54 -16.66
CA ASN A 522 16.86 3.27 -16.08
C ASN A 522 16.64 3.27 -14.57
N GLY A 523 16.11 2.18 -14.02
CA GLY A 523 16.03 1.92 -12.59
C GLY A 523 15.48 3.11 -11.79
N ASP A 524 16.32 3.61 -10.87
CA ASP A 524 16.02 4.69 -9.94
C ASP A 524 16.24 6.12 -10.47
N GLN A 525 16.58 6.28 -11.76
CA GLN A 525 16.93 7.58 -12.35
C GLN A 525 15.79 8.61 -12.22
N PHE A 526 14.55 8.20 -12.49
CA PHE A 526 13.43 9.14 -12.43
C PHE A 526 13.14 9.58 -10.99
N LEU A 527 13.28 8.68 -10.02
CA LEU A 527 13.06 9.01 -8.62
C LEU A 527 14.08 10.04 -8.11
N LYS A 528 15.35 9.95 -8.54
CA LYS A 528 16.36 10.99 -8.25
C LYS A 528 15.98 12.36 -8.84
N MET A 529 15.44 12.37 -10.06
CA MET A 529 14.97 13.60 -10.70
C MET A 529 13.80 14.19 -9.91
N PHE A 530 12.82 13.35 -9.53
CA PHE A 530 11.67 13.74 -8.75
C PHE A 530 12.06 14.29 -7.36
N GLN A 531 12.96 13.62 -6.65
CA GLN A 531 13.48 14.11 -5.37
C GLN A 531 14.11 15.51 -5.51
N ALA A 532 14.90 15.75 -6.56
CA ALA A 532 15.48 17.06 -6.80
C ALA A 532 14.45 18.14 -7.17
N GLU A 533 13.29 17.75 -7.72
CA GLU A 533 12.14 18.63 -7.93
C GLU A 533 11.47 19.00 -6.60
N GLU A 534 11.20 18.01 -5.74
CA GLU A 534 10.63 18.21 -4.40
C GLU A 534 11.51 19.10 -3.50
N GLU A 535 12.83 18.95 -3.59
CA GLU A 535 13.80 19.81 -2.89
C GLU A 535 13.88 21.24 -3.48
N GLY A 536 13.15 21.52 -4.55
CA GLY A 536 13.10 22.81 -5.24
C GLY A 536 14.38 23.15 -6.01
N LEU A 537 15.22 22.16 -6.35
CA LEU A 537 16.47 22.37 -7.08
C LEU A 537 16.22 22.50 -8.59
N LEU A 538 15.22 21.80 -9.12
CA LEU A 538 14.89 21.79 -10.54
C LEU A 538 13.38 21.73 -10.78
N THR A 539 13.00 21.84 -12.05
CA THR A 539 11.62 21.66 -12.52
C THR A 539 11.63 20.65 -13.66
N ILE A 540 10.69 19.71 -13.63
CA ILE A 540 10.51 18.65 -14.62
C ILE A 540 9.32 19.02 -15.50
N ASN A 541 9.51 18.98 -16.81
CA ASN A 541 8.45 19.12 -17.79
C ASN A 541 8.44 17.88 -18.69
N ILE A 542 7.32 17.17 -18.70
CA ILE A 542 7.07 16.00 -19.55
C ILE A 542 6.18 16.42 -20.70
N CYS A 543 6.65 16.26 -21.94
CA CYS A 543 5.92 16.66 -23.13
C CYS A 543 6.07 15.65 -24.26
N ILE A 544 5.07 15.59 -25.14
CA ILE A 544 5.08 14.70 -26.31
C ILE A 544 5.97 15.25 -27.44
N ASP A 545 5.93 16.56 -27.68
CA ASP A 545 6.65 17.23 -28.76
C ASP A 545 8.06 17.69 -28.33
N LEU A 546 8.95 17.90 -29.31
CA LEU A 546 10.31 18.36 -29.06
C LEU A 546 10.35 19.84 -28.65
N ILE A 547 11.00 20.15 -27.53
CA ILE A 547 11.20 21.53 -27.07
C ILE A 547 12.53 22.07 -27.59
N GLY A 548 12.50 23.27 -28.19
CA GLY A 548 13.71 24.05 -28.51
C GLY A 548 14.43 23.65 -29.80
N VAL A 549 13.85 22.80 -30.64
CA VAL A 549 14.39 22.40 -31.94
C VAL A 549 13.69 23.19 -33.05
N LYS A 550 14.38 24.18 -33.64
CA LYS A 550 13.85 24.97 -34.77
C LYS A 550 13.93 24.16 -36.07
N GLY A 551 12.85 24.14 -36.85
CA GLY A 551 12.76 23.42 -38.13
C GLY A 551 12.19 22.00 -38.07
N TYR A 552 11.89 21.49 -36.87
CA TYR A 552 11.26 20.17 -36.67
C TYR A 552 9.94 20.23 -35.86
N GLY A 553 9.62 21.36 -35.21
CA GLY A 553 8.52 21.44 -34.23
C GLY A 553 7.18 22.04 -34.71
N GLY A 554 7.08 22.44 -35.98
CA GLY A 554 5.82 22.89 -36.57
C GLY A 554 5.04 21.70 -37.11
N ASP A 555 5.58 21.08 -38.16
CA ASP A 555 4.87 20.07 -38.97
C ASP A 555 4.91 18.63 -38.40
N GLN A 556 5.64 18.38 -37.31
CA GLN A 556 5.70 17.07 -36.61
C GLN A 556 5.10 17.09 -35.21
N ALA A 557 4.38 18.17 -34.85
CA ALA A 557 3.69 18.20 -33.58
C ALA A 557 2.53 17.19 -33.60
N TYR A 558 2.33 16.44 -32.52
CA TYR A 558 1.23 15.49 -32.42
C TYR A 558 -0.14 16.14 -32.68
N TYR A 559 -0.29 17.41 -32.28
CA TYR A 559 -1.45 18.23 -32.59
C TYR A 559 -1.75 18.35 -34.10
N GLU A 560 -0.72 18.53 -34.92
CA GLU A 560 -0.85 18.66 -36.37
C GLU A 560 -1.24 17.33 -37.03
N GLU A 561 -0.82 16.20 -36.45
CA GLU A 561 -1.27 14.87 -36.87
C GLU A 561 -2.77 14.69 -36.56
N ILE A 562 -3.19 14.97 -35.32
CA ILE A 562 -4.56 14.66 -34.90
C ILE A 562 -5.62 15.63 -35.44
N LYS A 563 -5.26 16.89 -35.70
CA LYS A 563 -6.24 17.86 -36.20
C LYS A 563 -6.81 17.43 -37.55
N GLN A 564 -6.02 16.69 -38.35
CA GLN A 564 -6.46 16.15 -39.62
C GLN A 564 -7.65 15.20 -39.46
N PHE A 565 -7.81 14.53 -38.32
CA PHE A 565 -8.92 13.58 -38.09
C PHE A 565 -10.26 14.24 -37.73
N TYR A 566 -10.27 15.55 -37.54
CA TYR A 566 -11.48 16.38 -37.35
C TYR A 566 -11.60 17.48 -38.43
N TYR A 567 -10.70 17.46 -39.43
CA TYR A 567 -10.64 18.48 -40.46
C TYR A 567 -11.49 18.06 -41.66
N ARG A 568 -12.25 19.00 -42.24
CA ARG A 568 -12.95 18.77 -43.52
C ARG A 568 -12.19 19.43 -44.66
N ASP A 569 -11.76 18.66 -45.66
CA ASP A 569 -10.98 19.15 -46.78
C ASP A 569 -11.84 19.81 -47.88
N GLU A 570 -12.34 21.02 -47.58
CA GLU A 570 -13.02 21.87 -48.55
C GLU A 570 -12.58 23.34 -48.43
N PHE A 571 -12.48 24.03 -49.56
CA PHE A 571 -11.99 25.41 -49.65
C PHE A 571 -13.08 26.48 -49.47
N SER A 572 -14.32 26.11 -49.12
CA SER A 572 -15.37 27.09 -48.90
C SER A 572 -15.07 27.93 -47.64
N HIS A 573 -15.35 29.24 -47.70
CA HIS A 573 -15.12 30.15 -46.57
C HIS A 573 -15.77 29.63 -45.27
N GLN A 574 -16.99 29.10 -45.39
CA GLN A 574 -17.72 28.50 -44.29
C GLN A 574 -17.00 27.30 -43.68
N VAL A 575 -16.53 26.35 -44.50
CA VAL A 575 -15.81 25.18 -44.00
C VAL A 575 -14.50 25.59 -43.33
N GLN A 576 -13.80 26.58 -43.89
CA GLN A 576 -12.59 27.13 -43.28
C GLN A 576 -12.85 27.74 -41.89
N GLU A 577 -13.94 28.49 -41.72
CA GLU A 577 -14.29 29.09 -40.44
C GLU A 577 -14.70 28.01 -39.40
N TRP A 578 -15.44 26.98 -39.81
CA TRP A 578 -15.71 25.83 -38.94
C TRP A 578 -14.46 25.03 -38.58
N ASN A 579 -13.58 24.76 -39.55
CA ASN A 579 -12.29 24.10 -39.32
C ASN A 579 -11.43 24.91 -38.33
N ARG A 580 -11.48 26.24 -38.39
CA ARG A 580 -10.83 27.11 -37.40
C ARG A 580 -11.37 26.86 -35.99
N GLN A 581 -12.69 26.76 -35.82
CA GLN A 581 -13.30 26.45 -34.52
C GLN A 581 -12.91 25.07 -34.00
N ARG A 582 -12.96 24.04 -34.85
CA ARG A 582 -12.57 22.65 -34.52
C ARG A 582 -11.11 22.57 -34.08
N THR A 583 -10.22 23.19 -34.85
CA THR A 583 -8.78 23.25 -34.60
C THR A 583 -8.48 23.90 -33.24
N LEU A 584 -9.12 25.03 -32.94
CA LEU A 584 -9.00 25.71 -31.63
C LEU A 584 -9.55 24.87 -30.47
N ALA A 585 -10.66 24.14 -30.68
CA ALA A 585 -11.21 23.26 -29.66
C ALA A 585 -10.27 22.07 -29.35
N ILE A 586 -9.68 21.45 -30.37
CA ILE A 586 -8.68 20.37 -30.21
C ILE A 586 -7.44 20.89 -29.50
N GLU A 587 -6.93 22.06 -29.90
CA GLU A 587 -5.77 22.69 -29.26
C GLU A 587 -6.01 22.92 -27.77
N ARG A 588 -7.18 23.46 -27.43
CA ARG A 588 -7.61 23.65 -26.04
C ARG A 588 -7.71 22.31 -25.31
N SER A 589 -8.35 21.31 -25.92
CA SER A 589 -8.51 19.97 -25.34
C SER A 589 -7.17 19.35 -24.97
N LEU A 590 -6.19 19.41 -25.88
CA LEU A 590 -4.85 18.88 -25.64
C LEU A 590 -4.09 19.69 -24.58
N LYS A 591 -3.96 21.00 -24.77
CA LYS A 591 -3.05 21.82 -23.96
C LYS A 591 -3.57 22.11 -22.55
N GLN A 592 -4.88 22.27 -22.38
CA GLN A 592 -5.48 22.66 -21.09
C GLN A 592 -5.95 21.47 -20.26
N PHE A 593 -6.34 20.35 -20.88
CA PHE A 593 -6.92 19.21 -20.17
C PHE A 593 -6.06 17.95 -20.30
N LEU A 594 -5.86 17.46 -21.52
CA LEU A 594 -5.30 16.13 -21.74
C LEU A 594 -3.79 16.05 -21.43
N TYR A 595 -2.94 16.92 -21.99
CA TYR A 595 -1.49 16.86 -21.76
C TYR A 595 -1.09 17.02 -20.29
N PRO A 596 -1.65 17.96 -19.51
CA PRO A 596 -1.36 18.05 -18.08
C PRO A 596 -1.69 16.76 -17.32
N GLN A 597 -2.85 16.15 -17.62
CA GLN A 597 -3.28 14.91 -16.98
C GLN A 597 -2.41 13.72 -17.39
N MET A 598 -2.14 13.55 -18.70
CA MET A 598 -1.26 12.48 -19.19
C MET A 598 0.16 12.61 -18.66
N ALA A 599 0.67 13.83 -18.48
CA ALA A 599 1.96 14.09 -17.85
C ALA A 599 1.96 13.71 -16.36
N LYS A 600 0.88 14.01 -15.62
CA LYS A 600 0.72 13.60 -14.22
C LYS A 600 0.62 12.08 -14.09
N GLU A 601 -0.23 11.43 -14.88
CA GLU A 601 -0.39 9.96 -14.92
C GLU A 601 0.96 9.28 -15.23
N LEU A 602 1.67 9.74 -16.26
CA LEU A 602 2.99 9.19 -16.63
C LEU A 602 4.04 9.44 -15.54
N LYS A 603 4.05 10.62 -14.91
CA LYS A 603 4.95 10.92 -13.79
C LYS A 603 4.74 9.94 -12.64
N ASN A 604 3.49 9.71 -12.22
CA ASN A 604 3.15 8.77 -11.15
C ASN A 604 3.56 7.34 -11.51
N LYS A 605 3.29 6.90 -12.75
CA LYS A 605 3.69 5.58 -13.22
C LYS A 605 5.22 5.38 -13.21
N LEU A 606 5.99 6.39 -13.61
CA LEU A 606 7.45 6.33 -13.56
C LEU A 606 7.99 6.33 -12.12
N ILE A 607 7.32 7.01 -11.18
CA ILE A 607 7.64 6.94 -9.74
C ILE A 607 7.40 5.53 -9.22
N ALA A 608 6.22 4.96 -9.48
CA ALA A 608 5.86 3.62 -9.06
C ALA A 608 6.83 2.55 -9.62
N GLU A 609 7.17 2.62 -10.91
CA GLU A 609 8.16 1.73 -11.53
C GLU A 609 9.54 1.83 -10.87
N ALA A 610 9.98 3.04 -10.53
CA ALA A 610 11.26 3.27 -9.86
C ALA A 610 11.26 2.80 -8.39
N LYS A 611 10.17 3.06 -7.64
CA LYS A 611 9.99 2.58 -6.26
C LYS A 611 10.03 1.04 -6.21
N GLU A 612 9.28 0.38 -7.09
CA GLU A 612 9.23 -1.08 -7.23
C GLU A 612 10.62 -1.68 -7.52
N ASN A 613 11.44 -1.02 -8.34
CA ASN A 613 12.80 -1.47 -8.61
C ASN A 613 13.72 -1.37 -7.40
N ILE A 614 13.60 -0.28 -6.63
CA ILE A 614 14.35 -0.10 -5.39
C ILE A 614 13.93 -1.14 -4.37
N ILE A 615 12.63 -1.42 -4.22
CA ILE A 615 12.11 -2.48 -3.35
C ILE A 615 12.76 -3.82 -3.74
N LYS A 616 12.75 -4.19 -5.02
CA LYS A 616 13.43 -5.41 -5.50
C LYS A 616 14.92 -5.44 -5.23
N ALA A 617 15.60 -4.30 -5.31
CA ALA A 617 17.02 -4.20 -4.97
C ALA A 617 17.25 -4.40 -3.46
N CYS A 618 16.42 -3.79 -2.62
CA CYS A 618 16.42 -3.96 -1.17
C CYS A 618 16.15 -5.42 -0.78
N SER A 619 15.05 -6.01 -1.26
CA SER A 619 14.67 -7.40 -0.99
C SER A 619 15.76 -8.38 -1.40
N ARG A 620 16.40 -8.17 -2.56
CA ARG A 620 17.51 -9.02 -3.01
C ARG A 620 18.75 -8.89 -2.14
N LYS A 621 19.09 -7.68 -1.72
CA LYS A 621 20.23 -7.45 -0.83
C LYS A 621 19.99 -8.08 0.53
N LEU A 622 18.81 -7.89 1.10
CA LEU A 622 18.41 -8.54 2.35
C LEU A 622 18.40 -10.06 2.21
N TYR A 623 17.78 -10.61 1.16
CA TYR A 623 17.80 -12.05 0.89
C TYR A 623 19.21 -12.62 0.78
N ASN A 624 20.13 -11.92 0.12
CA ASN A 624 21.53 -12.33 0.04
C ASN A 624 22.25 -12.32 1.39
N TRP A 625 21.82 -11.48 2.33
CA TRP A 625 22.34 -11.45 3.69
C TRP A 625 21.74 -12.57 4.55
N LEU A 626 20.45 -12.86 4.38
CA LEU A 626 19.74 -13.90 5.14
C LEU A 626 20.13 -15.32 4.71
N LYS A 627 20.44 -15.54 3.43
CA LYS A 627 20.77 -16.88 2.90
C LYS A 627 22.21 -17.34 3.20
N VAL A 628 22.99 -16.56 3.94
CA VAL A 628 24.36 -16.93 4.32
C VAL A 628 24.29 -18.08 5.32
N ALA A 629 24.93 -19.20 4.99
CA ALA A 629 24.94 -20.36 5.87
C ALA A 629 25.78 -20.10 7.13
N PRO A 630 25.45 -20.74 8.27
CA PRO A 630 26.31 -20.83 9.45
C PRO A 630 27.77 -21.15 9.11
N TYR A 631 28.70 -20.49 9.79
CA TYR A 631 30.12 -20.77 9.60
C TYR A 631 30.45 -22.23 9.90
N ARG A 632 31.30 -22.83 9.04
CA ARG A 632 31.86 -24.16 9.25
C ARG A 632 33.39 -24.07 9.25
N PRO A 633 34.08 -24.61 10.27
CA PRO A 633 35.54 -24.75 10.25
C PRO A 633 36.01 -25.58 9.04
N ASP A 634 37.26 -25.38 8.59
CA ASP A 634 37.83 -26.07 7.43
C ASP A 634 37.94 -27.60 7.61
N GLN A 635 37.67 -28.36 6.53
CA GLN A 635 37.59 -29.83 6.51
C GLN A 635 38.87 -30.57 6.98
N GLN A 636 40.05 -29.94 6.94
CA GLN A 636 41.28 -30.56 7.45
C GLN A 636 41.28 -30.70 8.98
N VAL A 637 40.51 -29.87 9.68
CA VAL A 637 40.27 -29.99 11.12
C VAL A 637 39.23 -31.08 11.42
N GLU A 638 38.41 -31.48 10.43
CA GLU A 638 37.42 -32.56 10.60
C GLU A 638 38.07 -33.96 10.63
N GLU A 639 39.19 -34.16 9.92
CA GLU A 639 39.89 -35.47 9.84
C GLU A 639 40.86 -35.72 11.01
N GLU A 640 41.47 -34.67 11.60
CA GLU A 640 42.44 -34.82 12.70
C GLU A 640 41.78 -34.99 14.08
N ASP A 641 40.48 -34.69 14.20
CA ASP A 641 39.78 -34.58 15.47
C ASP A 641 38.49 -35.44 15.52
N GLU A 642 38.52 -36.72 15.13
CA GLU A 642 37.36 -37.63 15.28
C GLU A 642 36.81 -37.67 16.73
N GLU A 643 37.65 -37.50 17.76
CA GLU A 643 37.22 -37.43 19.16
C GLU A 643 36.54 -36.09 19.53
N LEU A 644 37.06 -34.93 19.09
CA LEU A 644 36.45 -33.63 19.36
C LEU A 644 35.18 -33.41 18.52
N MET A 645 35.19 -33.93 17.29
CA MET A 645 34.10 -33.86 16.35
C MET A 645 32.96 -34.79 16.76
N SER A 646 33.22 -35.98 17.31
CA SER A 646 32.12 -36.85 17.81
C SER A 646 31.28 -36.18 18.92
N GLU A 647 31.87 -35.27 19.72
CA GLU A 647 31.15 -34.44 20.69
C GLU A 647 30.56 -33.15 20.10
N ALA A 648 31.15 -32.62 19.00
CA ALA A 648 30.72 -31.39 18.35
C ALA A 648 29.62 -31.57 17.30
N HIS A 649 29.43 -32.79 16.75
CA HIS A 649 28.37 -33.13 15.79
C HIS A 649 26.93 -32.99 16.36
N GLY A 650 26.77 -32.44 17.58
CA GLY A 650 25.49 -32.03 18.13
C GLY A 650 25.51 -30.79 19.06
N LYS A 651 26.63 -30.05 19.17
CA LYS A 651 26.78 -28.95 20.17
C LYS A 651 27.07 -27.56 19.60
N GLY A 652 26.93 -27.35 18.29
CA GLY A 652 27.12 -26.04 17.62
C GLY A 652 28.55 -25.47 17.68
N ILE A 653 28.76 -24.29 17.08
CA ILE A 653 30.08 -23.64 17.02
C ILE A 653 30.27 -22.63 18.16
N ARG A 654 31.40 -22.70 18.88
CA ARG A 654 31.80 -21.67 19.86
C ARG A 654 32.47 -20.50 19.14
N VAL A 655 31.92 -19.30 19.29
CA VAL A 655 32.40 -18.09 18.60
C VAL A 655 32.85 -17.06 19.62
N LEU A 656 34.05 -16.52 19.45
CA LEU A 656 34.50 -15.34 20.19
C LEU A 656 34.24 -14.08 19.36
N GLY A 657 33.18 -13.35 19.67
CA GLY A 657 32.91 -12.03 19.10
C GLY A 657 33.82 -10.98 19.72
N VAL A 658 34.31 -10.04 18.91
CA VAL A 658 35.21 -8.96 19.34
C VAL A 658 34.70 -7.64 18.78
N ALA A 659 34.44 -6.69 19.66
CA ALA A 659 34.00 -5.35 19.31
C ALA A 659 34.92 -4.28 19.92
N PHE A 660 35.12 -3.19 19.18
CA PHE A 660 35.97 -2.09 19.58
C PHE A 660 35.43 -0.77 19.03
N SER A 661 35.86 0.34 19.63
CA SER A 661 35.49 1.69 19.21
C SER A 661 36.63 2.36 18.43
N SER A 662 36.31 3.43 17.69
CA SER A 662 37.29 4.33 17.07
C SER A 662 38.20 5.03 18.09
N SER A 663 37.75 5.19 19.33
CA SER A 663 38.55 5.77 20.41
C SER A 663 39.50 4.73 21.00
N ARG A 664 40.81 4.99 20.89
CA ARG A 664 41.90 4.13 21.41
C ARG A 664 42.01 4.06 22.93
N ASP A 665 41.21 4.86 23.64
CA ASP A 665 41.11 4.81 25.10
C ASP A 665 39.92 3.96 25.56
N THR A 666 39.07 3.53 24.61
CA THR A 666 37.96 2.64 24.88
C THR A 666 38.45 1.19 24.88
N PRO A 667 38.09 0.38 25.90
CA PRO A 667 38.44 -1.03 25.93
C PRO A 667 37.86 -1.81 24.75
N VAL A 668 38.60 -2.81 24.29
CA VAL A 668 38.07 -3.86 23.42
C VAL A 668 37.29 -4.85 24.28
N PHE A 669 36.11 -5.24 23.83
CA PHE A 669 35.29 -6.25 24.49
C PHE A 669 35.22 -7.50 23.63
N CYS A 670 35.35 -8.65 24.26
CA CYS A 670 35.16 -9.94 23.63
C CYS A 670 34.02 -10.69 24.34
N ALA A 671 33.15 -11.34 23.58
CA ALA A 671 32.07 -12.18 24.09
C ALA A 671 32.21 -13.59 23.52
N LEU A 672 32.31 -14.59 24.38
CA LEU A 672 32.32 -15.99 23.97
C LEU A 672 30.90 -16.52 23.97
N VAL A 673 30.43 -16.90 22.79
CA VAL A 673 29.11 -17.51 22.58
C VAL A 673 29.29 -19.01 22.37
N ASN A 674 28.52 -19.81 23.12
CA ASN A 674 28.51 -21.27 22.99
C ASN A 674 27.72 -21.70 21.74
N GLY A 675 27.68 -22.99 21.41
CA GLY A 675 27.02 -23.44 20.19
C GLY A 675 25.49 -23.33 20.20
N ASP A 676 24.89 -23.04 21.35
CA ASP A 676 23.45 -22.77 21.51
C ASP A 676 23.11 -21.28 21.37
N GLY A 677 24.11 -20.41 21.19
CA GLY A 677 23.90 -18.96 21.05
C GLY A 677 23.89 -18.18 22.37
N GLU A 678 24.21 -18.83 23.49
CA GLU A 678 24.29 -18.23 24.82
C GLU A 678 25.68 -17.67 25.10
N VAL A 679 25.74 -16.57 25.86
CA VAL A 679 27.01 -15.96 26.26
C VAL A 679 27.58 -16.74 27.45
N GLY A 680 28.68 -17.45 27.22
CA GLY A 680 29.33 -18.26 28.25
C GLY A 680 30.33 -17.47 29.10
N ASP A 681 31.08 -16.55 28.50
CA ASP A 681 32.06 -15.71 29.20
C ASP A 681 32.38 -14.46 28.37
N PHE A 682 32.99 -13.44 28.98
CA PHE A 682 33.42 -12.24 28.30
C PHE A 682 34.78 -11.76 28.79
N LEU A 683 35.45 -10.96 27.96
CA LEU A 683 36.78 -10.42 28.24
C LEU A 683 36.81 -8.93 27.93
N ARG A 684 37.45 -8.16 28.81
CA ARG A 684 37.69 -6.73 28.64
C ARG A 684 39.19 -6.48 28.51
N LEU A 685 39.61 -5.83 27.42
CA LEU A 685 41.00 -5.52 27.10
C LEU A 685 41.19 -4.00 26.95
N PRO A 686 41.55 -3.27 28.04
CA PRO A 686 41.57 -1.80 28.06
C PRO A 686 42.62 -1.14 27.16
N TYR A 687 43.71 -1.82 26.86
CA TYR A 687 44.88 -1.30 26.16
C TYR A 687 45.14 -1.99 24.82
N PHE A 688 44.24 -2.85 24.35
CA PHE A 688 44.41 -3.60 23.11
C PHE A 688 44.45 -2.70 21.86
N LEU A 689 43.87 -1.50 21.88
CA LEU A 689 43.98 -0.56 20.75
C LEU A 689 45.31 0.24 20.74
N LYS A 690 46.16 0.09 21.75
CA LYS A 690 47.50 0.69 21.75
C LYS A 690 48.42 -0.07 20.81
N ARG A 691 49.37 0.64 20.18
CA ARG A 691 50.32 0.03 19.25
C ARG A 691 51.29 -0.88 20.00
N ARG A 692 51.57 -2.06 19.44
CA ARG A 692 52.56 -3.00 20.00
C ARG A 692 53.97 -2.40 20.07
N ASN A 693 54.30 -1.47 19.19
CA ASN A 693 55.56 -0.70 19.19
C ASN A 693 55.37 0.75 19.65
N ALA A 694 54.43 1.01 20.57
CA ALA A 694 54.24 2.34 21.14
C ALA A 694 55.54 2.90 21.70
N TRP A 695 55.77 4.21 21.48
CA TRP A 695 56.97 4.90 21.97
C TRP A 695 57.03 4.94 23.50
N ARG A 696 55.86 5.04 24.14
CA ARG A 696 55.74 4.98 25.59
C ARG A 696 55.84 3.53 26.07
N GLU A 697 56.81 3.29 26.93
CA GLU A 697 57.07 1.97 27.52
C GLU A 697 55.86 1.42 28.29
N ASP A 698 55.20 2.26 29.10
CA ASP A 698 54.00 1.89 29.86
C ASP A 698 52.84 1.41 28.96
N GLU A 699 52.58 2.10 27.83
CA GLU A 699 51.53 1.69 26.88
C GLU A 699 51.88 0.37 26.17
N ARG A 700 53.16 0.16 25.88
CA ARG A 700 53.67 -1.07 25.27
C ARG A 700 53.52 -2.25 26.22
N GLU A 701 53.92 -2.10 27.48
CA GLU A 701 53.80 -3.14 28.51
C GLU A 701 52.34 -3.52 28.75
N LYS A 702 51.45 -2.53 28.87
CA LYS A 702 50.00 -2.75 29.03
C LYS A 702 49.37 -3.48 27.83
N LYS A 703 49.77 -3.15 26.60
CA LYS A 703 49.31 -3.85 25.39
C LYS A 703 49.77 -5.31 25.37
N ILE A 704 51.02 -5.58 25.78
CA ILE A 704 51.53 -6.96 25.88
C ILE A 704 50.74 -7.74 26.92
N HIS A 705 50.42 -7.12 28.07
CA HIS A 705 49.60 -7.73 29.10
C HIS A 705 48.19 -8.13 28.60
N ASP A 706 47.55 -7.27 27.81
CA ASP A 706 46.25 -7.58 27.19
C ASP A 706 46.36 -8.74 26.17
N ILE A 707 47.45 -8.81 25.40
CA ILE A 707 47.71 -9.92 24.47
C ILE A 707 47.88 -11.24 25.25
N GLU A 708 48.64 -11.24 26.34
CA GLU A 708 48.81 -12.42 27.21
C GLU A 708 47.49 -12.84 27.86
N THR A 709 46.65 -11.88 28.24
CA THR A 709 45.32 -12.14 28.80
C THR A 709 44.41 -12.78 27.76
N LEU A 710 44.40 -12.25 26.53
CA LEU A 710 43.69 -12.88 25.41
C LEU A 710 44.19 -14.30 25.17
N LYS A 711 45.51 -14.52 25.15
CA LYS A 711 46.12 -15.85 24.94
C LYS A 711 45.66 -16.86 25.99
N LYS A 712 45.63 -16.47 27.27
CA LYS A 712 45.10 -17.31 28.37
C LYS A 712 43.62 -17.62 28.19
N PHE A 713 42.83 -16.62 27.78
CA PHE A 713 41.39 -16.78 27.54
C PHE A 713 41.13 -17.77 26.39
N LEU A 714 41.83 -17.63 25.26
CA LEU A 714 41.75 -18.55 24.12
C LEU A 714 42.11 -19.98 24.52
N ASN A 715 43.19 -20.15 25.27
CA ASN A 715 43.61 -21.47 25.75
C ASN A 715 42.58 -22.14 26.68
N SER A 716 41.93 -21.36 27.54
CA SER A 716 40.93 -21.86 28.49
C SER A 716 39.58 -22.16 27.83
N LYS A 717 39.15 -21.35 26.87
CA LYS A 717 37.77 -21.37 26.35
C LYS A 717 37.62 -22.05 25.00
N LYS A 718 38.72 -22.22 24.27
CA LYS A 718 38.77 -22.96 23.00
C LYS A 718 37.66 -22.56 22.01
N PRO A 719 37.56 -21.28 21.60
CA PRO A 719 36.65 -20.91 20.52
C PRO A 719 37.08 -21.58 19.20
N HIS A 720 36.12 -21.93 18.36
CA HIS A 720 36.40 -22.47 17.02
C HIS A 720 36.74 -21.35 16.02
N ILE A 721 36.14 -20.17 16.22
CA ILE A 721 36.35 -18.99 15.38
C ILE A 721 36.31 -17.71 16.23
N ILE A 722 37.07 -16.71 15.81
CA ILE A 722 37.05 -15.35 16.35
C ILE A 722 36.46 -14.41 15.30
N ALA A 723 35.36 -13.75 15.63
CA ALA A 723 34.61 -12.84 14.78
C ALA A 723 34.86 -11.39 15.23
N ILE A 724 35.43 -10.54 14.37
CA ILE A 724 35.84 -9.18 14.72
C ILE A 724 34.97 -8.15 13.99
N ALA A 725 34.38 -7.20 14.72
CA ALA A 725 33.57 -6.12 14.16
C ALA A 725 34.37 -5.23 13.20
N GLY A 726 33.89 -5.08 11.95
CA GLY A 726 34.50 -4.21 10.94
C GLY A 726 34.13 -2.74 11.10
N GLU A 727 34.58 -2.06 12.16
CA GLU A 727 34.21 -0.67 12.45
C GLU A 727 34.95 0.38 11.58
N ASN A 728 36.28 0.30 11.55
CA ASN A 728 37.14 1.26 10.84
C ASN A 728 38.48 0.61 10.47
N ARG A 729 39.42 1.39 9.90
CA ARG A 729 40.72 0.87 9.47
C ARG A 729 41.55 0.24 10.61
N ASP A 730 41.37 0.65 11.87
CA ASP A 730 42.06 0.04 13.01
C ASP A 730 41.62 -1.43 13.22
N ALA A 731 40.51 -1.89 12.61
CA ALA A 731 40.13 -3.31 12.56
C ALA A 731 41.25 -4.21 12.01
N GLN A 732 42.02 -3.71 11.03
CA GLN A 732 43.14 -4.43 10.42
C GLN A 732 44.27 -4.67 11.44
N MET A 733 44.52 -3.72 12.34
CA MET A 733 45.48 -3.90 13.43
C MET A 733 44.97 -4.93 14.44
N VAL A 734 43.70 -4.87 14.80
CA VAL A 734 43.06 -5.80 15.74
C VAL A 734 43.11 -7.24 15.22
N ILE A 735 42.74 -7.47 13.95
CA ILE A 735 42.81 -8.80 13.35
C ILE A 735 44.23 -9.32 13.22
N GLU A 736 45.21 -8.48 12.86
CA GLU A 736 46.62 -8.88 12.80
C GLU A 736 47.16 -9.29 14.18
N ASP A 737 46.83 -8.53 15.23
CA ASP A 737 47.24 -8.85 16.59
C ASP A 737 46.58 -10.15 17.09
N ILE A 738 45.30 -10.35 16.80
CA ILE A 738 44.56 -11.58 17.18
C ILE A 738 45.09 -12.79 16.41
N LYS A 739 45.26 -12.70 15.08
CA LYS A 739 45.83 -13.77 14.25
C LYS A 739 47.21 -14.18 14.74
N ARG A 740 48.06 -13.20 15.04
CA ARG A 740 49.39 -13.47 15.61
C ARG A 740 49.29 -14.19 16.96
N THR A 741 48.40 -13.75 17.84
CA THR A 741 48.19 -14.36 19.15
C THR A 741 47.70 -15.81 19.02
N ALA A 742 46.80 -16.08 18.08
CA ALA A 742 46.31 -17.42 17.77
C ALA A 742 47.42 -18.33 17.20
N SER A 743 48.23 -17.85 16.25
CA SER A 743 49.36 -18.60 15.70
C SER A 743 50.48 -18.85 16.73
N GLU A 744 50.74 -17.89 17.63
CA GLU A 744 51.66 -18.10 18.75
C GLU A 744 51.14 -19.18 19.72
N LEU A 745 49.82 -19.32 19.88
CA LEU A 745 49.21 -20.35 20.72
C LEU A 745 49.26 -21.74 20.05
N GLU A 746 49.00 -21.80 18.75
CA GLU A 746 49.14 -23.01 17.90
C GLU A 746 50.56 -23.60 18.03
N GLN A 747 51.59 -22.78 17.88
CA GLN A 747 53.00 -23.20 17.97
C GLN A 747 53.44 -23.64 19.37
N GLU A 748 52.98 -22.96 20.42
CA GLU A 748 53.44 -23.22 21.80
C GLU A 748 52.70 -24.37 22.49
N SER A 749 51.43 -24.60 22.14
CA SER A 749 50.55 -25.50 22.90
C SER A 749 49.88 -26.58 22.06
N SER A 750 50.29 -26.74 20.79
CA SER A 750 49.64 -27.66 19.84
C SER A 750 48.12 -27.39 19.76
N PHE A 751 47.75 -26.11 19.83
CA PHE A 751 46.36 -25.67 19.84
C PHE A 751 45.76 -25.76 18.44
N PRO A 752 44.49 -26.18 18.27
CA PRO A 752 43.87 -26.23 16.95
C PRO A 752 43.86 -24.87 16.25
N THR A 753 44.03 -24.85 14.93
CA THR A 753 44.00 -23.60 14.16
C THR A 753 42.65 -22.91 14.34
N ILE A 754 42.66 -21.65 14.80
CA ILE A 754 41.45 -20.85 15.01
C ILE A 754 41.24 -19.91 13.82
N GLY A 755 40.09 -19.99 13.18
CA GLY A 755 39.68 -19.02 12.15
C GLY A 755 39.53 -17.62 12.75
N VAL A 756 39.98 -16.58 12.03
CA VAL A 756 39.82 -15.18 12.47
C VAL A 756 39.30 -14.35 11.30
N GLU A 757 38.04 -13.89 11.42
CA GLU A 757 37.29 -13.23 10.36
C GLU A 757 36.83 -11.83 10.74
N LEU A 758 36.79 -10.94 9.75
CA LEU A 758 36.14 -9.63 9.88
C LEU A 758 34.67 -9.76 9.50
N VAL A 759 33.80 -9.21 10.33
CA VAL A 759 32.36 -9.30 10.18
C VAL A 759 31.77 -7.91 9.98
N ASP A 760 30.84 -7.80 9.04
CA ASP A 760 30.05 -6.59 8.83
C ASP A 760 29.34 -6.20 10.13
N ASN A 761 29.53 -4.94 10.53
CA ASN A 761 29.10 -4.40 11.81
C ASN A 761 27.71 -3.71 11.78
N GLU A 762 27.04 -3.56 10.62
CA GLU A 762 25.80 -2.78 10.54
C GLU A 762 24.70 -3.35 11.43
N LEU A 763 24.50 -4.67 11.40
CA LEU A 763 23.53 -5.36 12.24
C LEU A 763 23.85 -5.26 13.73
N ALA A 764 25.12 -5.47 14.11
CA ALA A 764 25.54 -5.43 15.50
C ALA A 764 25.44 -4.01 16.11
N MET A 765 25.61 -2.97 15.29
CA MET A 765 25.37 -1.58 15.68
C MET A 765 23.89 -1.28 15.92
N LEU A 766 22.98 -1.90 15.17
CA LEU A 766 21.55 -1.79 15.46
C LEU A 766 21.21 -2.55 16.75
N TYR A 767 21.64 -3.81 16.84
CA TYR A 767 21.38 -4.65 18.00
C TYR A 767 21.87 -4.00 19.30
N MET A 768 23.11 -3.48 19.36
CA MET A 768 23.65 -2.88 20.59
C MET A 768 22.85 -1.67 21.12
N ASN A 769 22.05 -1.03 20.27
CA ASN A 769 21.22 0.14 20.63
C ASN A 769 19.73 -0.20 20.72
N SER A 770 19.33 -1.44 20.44
CA SER A 770 17.94 -1.87 20.51
C SER A 770 17.50 -2.10 21.96
N LYS A 771 16.20 -1.88 22.24
CA LYS A 771 15.59 -2.21 23.54
C LYS A 771 15.72 -3.70 23.85
N LYS A 772 15.68 -4.56 22.82
CA LYS A 772 15.87 -5.99 22.96
C LYS A 772 17.22 -6.33 23.58
N SER A 773 18.31 -5.73 23.10
CA SER A 773 19.63 -6.03 23.67
C SER A 773 19.81 -5.50 25.10
N GLU A 774 19.11 -4.41 25.45
CA GLU A 774 19.05 -3.90 26.82
C GLU A 774 18.29 -4.85 27.74
N ALA A 775 17.19 -5.43 27.25
CA ALA A 775 16.42 -6.43 27.97
C ALA A 775 17.21 -7.74 28.16
N ASP A 776 17.85 -8.23 27.10
CA ASP A 776 18.65 -9.46 27.11
C ASP A 776 19.89 -9.32 28.00
N PHE A 777 20.51 -8.13 28.04
CA PHE A 777 21.77 -7.90 28.75
C PHE A 777 21.83 -6.54 29.45
N ARG A 778 21.04 -6.36 30.52
CA ARG A 778 20.92 -5.10 31.29
C ARG A 778 22.26 -4.57 31.82
N ASP A 779 23.12 -5.46 32.29
CA ASP A 779 24.40 -5.09 32.90
C ASP A 779 25.54 -4.93 31.89
N TYR A 780 25.31 -5.27 30.61
CA TYR A 780 26.38 -5.29 29.61
C TYR A 780 26.54 -3.92 28.96
N PRO A 781 27.77 -3.37 28.91
CA PRO A 781 28.02 -2.14 28.19
C PRO A 781 27.74 -2.34 26.69
N PRO A 782 27.41 -1.26 25.93
CA PRO A 782 27.01 -1.38 24.54
C PRO A 782 28.00 -2.14 23.64
N LEU A 783 29.31 -1.92 23.81
CA LEU A 783 30.34 -2.66 23.04
C LEU A 783 30.35 -4.16 23.35
N LEU A 784 29.98 -4.58 24.55
CA LEU A 784 29.89 -6.00 24.86
C LEU A 784 28.66 -6.61 24.18
N ARG A 785 27.51 -5.91 24.18
CA ARG A 785 26.31 -6.31 23.42
C ARG A 785 26.58 -6.40 21.92
N GLN A 786 27.37 -5.47 21.38
CA GLN A 786 27.85 -5.50 20.00
C GLN A 786 28.71 -6.76 19.72
N ALA A 787 29.63 -7.11 20.62
CA ALA A 787 30.46 -8.31 20.48
C ALA A 787 29.61 -9.60 20.48
N VAL A 788 28.55 -9.66 21.28
CA VAL A 788 27.59 -10.78 21.29
C VAL A 788 26.91 -10.91 19.92
N SER A 789 26.40 -9.81 19.37
CA SER A 789 25.72 -9.83 18.06
C SER A 789 26.67 -10.22 16.92
N VAL A 790 27.92 -9.74 16.93
CA VAL A 790 28.94 -10.15 15.96
C VAL A 790 29.21 -11.65 16.01
N ALA A 791 29.23 -12.24 17.20
CA ALA A 791 29.40 -13.68 17.37
C ALA A 791 28.18 -14.46 16.84
N ARG A 792 26.96 -14.06 17.25
CA ARG A 792 25.70 -14.71 16.83
C ARG A 792 25.47 -14.62 15.32
N LYS A 793 25.82 -13.50 14.69
CA LYS A 793 25.76 -13.33 13.22
C LYS A 793 26.60 -14.36 12.47
N ILE A 794 27.74 -14.79 13.01
CA ILE A 794 28.56 -15.85 12.40
C ILE A 794 27.98 -17.25 12.63
N GLN A 795 27.28 -17.44 13.75
CA GLN A 795 26.57 -18.69 14.05
C GLN A 795 25.37 -18.87 13.14
N ASP A 796 24.48 -17.88 13.08
CA ASP A 796 23.30 -17.91 12.22
C ASP A 796 22.89 -16.47 11.86
N PRO A 797 23.23 -16.00 10.64
CA PRO A 797 22.80 -14.69 10.17
C PRO A 797 21.28 -14.51 10.17
N LEU A 798 20.51 -15.54 9.78
CA LEU A 798 19.06 -15.45 9.64
C LEU A 798 18.40 -15.18 10.99
N VAL A 799 18.79 -15.94 12.01
CA VAL A 799 18.27 -15.76 13.38
C VAL A 799 18.65 -14.39 13.92
N GLU A 800 19.90 -13.94 13.72
CA GLU A 800 20.34 -12.64 14.23
C GLU A 800 19.62 -11.46 13.55
N TYR A 801 19.36 -11.53 12.22
CA TYR A 801 18.55 -10.53 11.54
C TYR A 801 17.07 -10.56 11.99
N ALA A 802 16.52 -11.72 12.32
CA ALA A 802 15.15 -11.81 12.85
C ALA A 802 14.99 -11.13 14.21
N GLN A 803 16.06 -11.03 15.02
CA GLN A 803 16.02 -10.38 16.33
C GLN A 803 15.83 -8.86 16.26
N VAL A 804 16.13 -8.22 15.11
CA VAL A 804 15.91 -6.79 14.90
C VAL A 804 14.58 -6.49 14.19
N CYS A 805 13.74 -7.50 13.97
CA CYS A 805 12.33 -7.32 13.62
C CYS A 805 11.53 -7.02 14.90
N SER A 806 11.70 -5.81 15.44
CA SER A 806 11.01 -5.34 16.65
C SER A 806 9.82 -4.44 16.30
N SER A 807 8.96 -4.16 17.28
CA SER A 807 7.89 -3.14 17.17
C SER A 807 8.44 -1.73 16.89
N ASP A 808 9.71 -1.49 17.21
CA ASP A 808 10.41 -0.24 16.93
C ASP A 808 10.95 -0.15 15.48
N GLU A 809 10.67 -1.16 14.64
CA GLU A 809 11.05 -1.24 13.22
C GLU A 809 12.57 -1.09 12.97
N ASP A 810 13.40 -1.56 13.90
CA ASP A 810 14.86 -1.42 13.85
C ASP A 810 15.46 -1.94 12.52
N ILE A 811 14.88 -2.99 11.95
CA ILE A 811 15.28 -3.55 10.65
C ILE A 811 15.25 -2.53 9.50
N LEU A 812 14.35 -1.54 9.54
CA LEU A 812 14.25 -0.48 8.52
C LEU A 812 15.43 0.50 8.57
N CYS A 813 16.20 0.50 9.65
CA CYS A 813 17.43 1.29 9.77
C CYS A 813 18.63 0.67 9.02
N LEU A 814 18.53 -0.58 8.58
CA LEU A 814 19.56 -1.21 7.74
C LEU A 814 19.68 -0.48 6.40
N LYS A 815 20.91 -0.19 5.97
CA LYS A 815 21.17 0.53 4.71
C LYS A 815 21.18 -0.42 3.52
N LEU A 816 20.01 -0.81 3.05
CA LEU A 816 19.84 -1.67 1.89
C LEU A 816 20.05 -0.92 0.56
N HIS A 817 19.46 0.27 0.41
CA HIS A 817 19.58 1.10 -0.80
C HIS A 817 19.69 2.59 -0.48
N PRO A 818 20.49 3.40 -1.22
CA PRO A 818 20.65 4.83 -0.94
C PRO A 818 19.34 5.63 -0.93
N LEU A 819 18.36 5.19 -1.73
CA LEU A 819 17.04 5.83 -1.87
C LEU A 819 15.91 5.08 -1.14
N GLN A 820 16.21 4.11 -0.27
CA GLN A 820 15.15 3.35 0.43
C GLN A 820 14.22 4.24 1.26
N LYS A 821 14.71 5.40 1.71
CA LYS A 821 13.93 6.38 2.50
C LYS A 821 12.83 7.07 1.70
N LEU A 822 12.85 6.96 0.38
CA LEU A 822 11.81 7.51 -0.51
C LEU A 822 10.71 6.49 -0.81
N LEU A 823 10.80 5.30 -0.22
CA LEU A 823 9.72 4.31 -0.26
C LEU A 823 8.74 4.65 0.86
N ASP A 824 7.44 4.56 0.57
CA ASP A 824 6.42 4.72 1.60
C ASP A 824 6.45 3.50 2.52
N ILE A 825 6.67 3.75 3.81
CA ILE A 825 6.78 2.71 4.85
C ILE A 825 5.42 1.98 5.02
N ASN A 826 4.32 2.63 4.64
CA ASN A 826 2.96 2.12 4.84
C ASN A 826 2.38 1.33 3.65
N GLY A 827 2.97 1.40 2.45
CA GLY A 827 2.41 0.79 1.23
C GLY A 827 2.54 -0.74 1.12
N HIS A 828 3.22 -1.37 2.09
CA HIS A 828 3.53 -2.81 2.09
C HIS A 828 3.46 -3.45 3.48
N LYS A 829 2.80 -2.81 4.45
CA LYS A 829 2.43 -3.47 5.71
C LYS A 829 1.31 -4.47 5.46
#